data_AF-A0A4R6VTR0-F1
#
_entry.id   AF-A0A4R6VTR0-F1
#
_cell.length_a   1.000
_cell.length_b   1.000
_cell.length_c   1.000
_cell.angle_alpha   90.00
_cell.angle_beta   90.00
_cell.angle_gamma   90.00
#
_symmetry.space_group_name_H-M   'P 1'
#
loop_
_entity.id
_entity.type
_entity.pdbx_description
1 polymer ?
#
loop_
_entity_poly.entity_id
_entity_poly.type
_entity_poly.pdbx_seq_one_letter_code
_entity_poly.pdbx_strand_id
1 'polypeptide(L)'
;MAYLRAALIALLVFSATPAKADPISIAAFVQGIGAAFGVAAIPLTTAAGAAGLSVGLFLATPIGGLLLAGALAGGAAVIQALNRPQRTPPEASRVNVRIEAAPRWLRAGKLRAGGAVIFAEFDDNGAFWYLVAHADSELVSFSHYMLDELQVELNGSDKVLTKDFCLTTEGGSGSTLSNPTPSELVPYYTIKRTTFSPSDPTPPAISSFTSKFSEWTSAHKLAGVTYSVVKVDPVKQEDRHKIFRWRGPVSVGEPAISIVGYFSRIYDPREVSHDIEDESTWTHSSNAALIWAWFRTHPYGMNKPMSAINWDKVADAADKCDVTITDKNSGTQPRYECGISIPDDMERHIAEKQILATCDGVLLFDSEGKAYIDVGVWQEPSLTFSAQRDIITMSSREAQDGESETDGVVIVYTEPDYGYIKQPCAPWINNDYYEEGRTPNFAEFQILGCHNHNQAVRLAKAIGKRLQPRHKLGPLLGPKALLARRERIVALDYDDTFTGNYEIASPVELDESGKISSTGLVPIDQYRWTLLPGEEGDKPAPLVDTTQTNDLAAPSNLSLSAAPVPGSTGSSVRLEATFDAPPRLDHRYEFEYRKQGETAWRLFIVNMDERLGYTDTVEDGATYEIRYRTVSTAGGASEWVDPYPTVVATADTTAPDPVTGVVATPGSGEVQIDWTAPNSSNYVGARIYRYTSNDFASSTLVRTEYGAPNSADTWTDSGLAPGDYYYWVVSINGSGVEGTEVATGSQTVT
;
A
#
# COMPACT_ATOMS: atom_id res chain seq x y z
N MET A 1 23.12 -52.14 -52.88
CA MET A 1 23.55 -50.75 -52.64
C MET A 1 22.51 -49.74 -53.15
N ALA A 2 21.26 -49.85 -52.67
CA ALA A 2 20.16 -48.93 -53.03
C ALA A 2 19.12 -48.76 -51.90
N TYR A 3 19.15 -49.59 -50.85
CA TYR A 3 18.24 -49.51 -49.70
C TYR A 3 18.86 -48.86 -48.45
N LEU A 4 20.14 -48.44 -48.50
CA LEU A 4 20.81 -47.76 -47.37
C LEU A 4 20.81 -46.22 -47.50
N ARG A 5 20.31 -45.66 -48.62
CA ARG A 5 20.27 -44.21 -48.88
C ARG A 5 18.87 -43.57 -48.78
N ALA A 6 17.80 -44.38 -48.67
CA ALA A 6 16.44 -43.87 -48.46
C ALA A 6 16.06 -43.75 -46.97
N ALA A 7 16.73 -44.48 -46.07
CA ALA A 7 16.48 -44.41 -44.63
C ALA A 7 17.21 -43.25 -43.92
N LEU A 8 18.23 -42.65 -44.55
CA LEU A 8 19.02 -41.56 -43.94
C LEU A 8 18.54 -40.14 -44.31
N ILE A 9 17.60 -39.99 -45.25
CA ILE A 9 17.11 -38.67 -45.71
C ILE A 9 15.72 -38.34 -45.12
N ALA A 10 15.04 -39.29 -44.46
CA ALA A 10 13.75 -39.07 -43.81
C ALA A 10 13.85 -38.65 -42.31
N LEU A 11 15.06 -38.46 -41.78
CA LEU A 11 15.30 -38.17 -40.35
C LEU A 11 15.87 -36.76 -40.07
N LEU A 12 15.84 -35.87 -41.06
CA LEU A 12 16.25 -34.46 -40.93
C LEU A 12 15.14 -33.52 -41.41
N VAL A 13 14.11 -33.37 -40.59
CA VAL A 13 13.20 -32.22 -40.64
C VAL A 13 13.17 -31.62 -39.23
N PHE A 14 13.98 -30.58 -39.03
CA PHE A 14 13.86 -29.69 -37.89
C PHE A 14 12.52 -28.96 -37.98
N SER A 15 11.60 -29.26 -37.07
CA SER A 15 10.53 -28.33 -36.71
C SER A 15 10.95 -27.68 -35.40
N ALA A 16 11.27 -26.39 -35.46
CA ALA A 16 11.48 -25.56 -34.27
C ALA A 16 10.13 -25.43 -33.55
N THR A 17 9.98 -26.15 -32.45
CA THR A 17 8.97 -25.85 -31.44
C THR A 17 9.70 -25.39 -30.18
N PRO A 18 9.29 -24.28 -29.54
CA PRO A 18 9.91 -23.83 -28.30
C PRO A 18 9.62 -24.88 -27.21
N ALA A 19 10.67 -25.54 -26.72
CA ALA A 19 10.55 -26.43 -25.58
C ALA A 19 10.18 -25.60 -24.35
N LYS A 20 8.92 -25.71 -23.91
CA LYS A 20 8.54 -25.34 -22.54
C LYS A 20 9.32 -26.23 -21.58
N ALA A 21 9.96 -25.63 -20.58
CA ALA A 21 10.55 -26.33 -19.46
C ALA A 21 9.42 -26.98 -18.64
N ASP A 22 9.20 -28.28 -18.83
CA ASP A 22 8.31 -29.05 -17.96
C ASP A 22 9.06 -29.47 -16.68
N PRO A 23 8.39 -29.40 -15.51
CA PRO A 23 9.00 -29.67 -14.22
C PRO A 23 9.29 -31.17 -14.08
N ILE A 24 10.55 -31.51 -13.81
CA ILE A 24 10.96 -32.86 -13.44
C ILE A 24 10.16 -33.29 -12.20
N SER A 25 9.28 -34.26 -12.37
CA SER A 25 8.46 -34.81 -11.30
C SER A 25 9.33 -35.63 -10.34
N ILE A 26 9.08 -35.47 -9.03
CA ILE A 26 9.72 -36.21 -7.93
C ILE A 26 9.52 -37.74 -8.04
N ALA A 27 8.60 -38.19 -8.89
CA ALA A 27 8.43 -39.62 -9.22
C ALA A 27 9.70 -40.23 -9.85
N ALA A 28 10.48 -39.47 -10.63
CA ALA A 28 11.72 -39.95 -11.22
C ALA A 28 12.88 -40.06 -10.20
N PHE A 29 12.83 -39.27 -9.11
CA PHE A 29 13.84 -39.29 -8.05
C PHE A 29 13.69 -40.51 -7.12
N VAL A 30 12.46 -40.96 -6.88
CA VAL A 30 12.19 -42.16 -6.07
C VAL A 30 12.27 -43.44 -6.90
N GLN A 31 11.89 -43.41 -8.20
CA GLN A 31 12.02 -44.57 -9.10
C GLN A 31 13.49 -44.89 -9.45
N GLY A 32 14.40 -43.90 -9.41
CA GLY A 32 15.83 -44.09 -9.65
C GLY A 32 16.55 -44.95 -8.60
N ILE A 33 16.01 -45.03 -7.37
CA ILE A 33 16.56 -45.87 -6.30
C ILE A 33 16.04 -47.31 -6.41
N GLY A 34 14.87 -47.53 -7.01
CA GLY A 34 14.25 -48.87 -7.12
C GLY A 34 14.74 -49.72 -8.30
N ALA A 35 15.35 -49.12 -9.33
CA ALA A 35 15.68 -49.83 -10.59
C ALA A 35 17.17 -50.23 -10.75
N ALA A 36 18.02 -49.98 -9.74
CA ALA A 36 19.46 -50.27 -9.82
C ALA A 36 19.88 -51.67 -9.27
N PHE A 37 18.94 -52.59 -9.04
CA PHE A 37 19.24 -53.97 -8.61
C PHE A 37 19.36 -54.99 -9.77
N GLY A 38 19.39 -54.52 -11.02
CA GLY A 38 19.63 -55.37 -12.18
C GLY A 38 21.12 -55.72 -12.35
N VAL A 39 21.55 -56.84 -11.77
CA VAL A 39 22.88 -57.43 -11.96
C VAL A 39 23.15 -57.69 -13.44
N ALA A 40 24.03 -56.90 -14.07
CA ALA A 40 24.69 -57.28 -15.31
C ALA A 40 26.07 -57.86 -14.97
N ALA A 41 26.17 -59.19 -15.04
CA ALA A 41 27.41 -59.91 -14.89
C ALA A 41 28.41 -59.50 -15.99
N ILE A 42 29.56 -58.97 -15.61
CA ILE A 42 30.73 -58.81 -16.50
C ILE A 42 31.65 -60.01 -16.24
N PRO A 43 32.08 -60.77 -17.27
CA PRO A 43 32.84 -61.99 -17.07
C PRO A 43 34.23 -61.69 -16.54
N LEU A 44 34.54 -62.27 -15.39
CA LEU A 44 35.86 -62.28 -14.77
C LEU A 44 36.78 -63.21 -15.57
N THR A 45 37.66 -62.68 -16.40
CA THR A 45 38.77 -63.47 -16.97
C THR A 45 39.89 -63.56 -15.93
N THR A 46 40.10 -64.77 -15.42
CA THR A 46 41.11 -65.14 -14.44
C THR A 46 42.53 -65.07 -15.00
N ALA A 47 43.40 -64.27 -14.40
CA ALA A 47 44.84 -64.52 -14.36
C ALA A 47 45.40 -64.00 -13.03
N ALA A 48 46.14 -64.87 -12.35
CA ALA A 48 46.60 -64.74 -10.98
C ALA A 48 47.71 -63.70 -10.79
N GLY A 49 47.73 -63.04 -9.62
CA GLY A 49 48.94 -62.46 -9.02
C GLY A 49 48.85 -60.99 -8.62
N ALA A 50 49.07 -60.74 -7.33
CA ALA A 50 49.25 -59.45 -6.63
C ALA A 50 47.99 -58.65 -6.26
N ALA A 51 47.79 -58.48 -4.94
CA ALA A 51 46.82 -57.60 -4.32
C ALA A 51 47.15 -56.13 -4.66
N GLY A 52 46.47 -55.59 -5.67
CA GLY A 52 46.36 -54.16 -5.91
C GLY A 52 44.89 -53.79 -5.84
N LEU A 53 44.47 -53.09 -4.78
CA LEU A 53 43.20 -52.37 -4.79
C LEU A 53 43.30 -51.29 -5.87
N SER A 54 42.70 -51.51 -7.04
CA SER A 54 42.56 -50.50 -8.07
C SER A 54 41.46 -49.51 -7.66
N VAL A 55 41.88 -48.45 -6.95
CA VAL A 55 41.08 -47.30 -6.48
C VAL A 55 40.52 -46.43 -7.64
N GLY A 56 40.69 -46.84 -8.90
CA GLY A 56 40.37 -46.04 -10.09
C GLY A 56 38.92 -46.09 -10.59
N LEU A 57 37.99 -46.82 -9.95
CA LEU A 57 36.62 -47.02 -10.46
C LEU A 57 35.52 -46.30 -9.69
N PHE A 58 35.84 -45.39 -8.76
CA PHE A 58 34.80 -44.68 -8.00
C PHE A 58 33.99 -43.69 -8.85
N LEU A 59 34.62 -43.00 -9.81
CA LEU A 59 33.94 -42.10 -10.76
C LEU A 59 32.94 -42.82 -11.69
N ALA A 60 33.07 -44.15 -11.83
CA ALA A 60 32.15 -44.96 -12.64
C ALA A 60 30.98 -45.52 -11.83
N THR A 61 30.98 -45.36 -10.50
CA THR A 61 29.83 -45.73 -9.67
C THR A 61 28.79 -44.62 -9.71
N PRO A 62 27.49 -44.94 -9.79
CA PRO A 62 26.42 -43.94 -9.78
C PRO A 62 26.52 -43.02 -8.55
N ILE A 63 27.03 -43.51 -7.42
CA ILE A 63 27.22 -42.76 -6.17
C ILE A 63 28.26 -41.62 -6.31
N GLY A 64 29.42 -41.87 -6.92
CA GLY A 64 30.48 -40.86 -7.08
C GLY A 64 30.07 -39.70 -8.00
N GLY A 65 29.34 -40.00 -9.08
CA GLY A 65 28.79 -38.99 -9.99
C GLY A 65 27.61 -38.21 -9.38
N LEU A 66 26.71 -38.90 -8.65
CA LEU A 66 25.54 -38.29 -8.00
C LEU A 66 25.89 -37.41 -6.80
N LEU A 67 26.99 -37.67 -6.07
CA LEU A 67 27.39 -36.84 -4.94
C LEU A 67 28.02 -35.51 -5.38
N LEU A 68 28.84 -35.54 -6.43
CA LEU A 68 29.47 -34.33 -6.96
C LEU A 68 28.45 -33.46 -7.75
N ALA A 69 27.47 -34.10 -8.41
CA ALA A 69 26.30 -33.42 -8.97
C ALA A 69 25.28 -33.00 -7.89
N GLY A 70 25.16 -33.76 -6.80
CA GLY A 70 24.27 -33.51 -5.67
C GLY A 70 24.78 -32.43 -4.71
N ALA A 71 26.09 -32.17 -4.67
CA ALA A 71 26.69 -31.04 -3.95
C ALA A 71 26.26 -29.68 -4.54
N LEU A 72 25.90 -29.64 -5.83
CA LEU A 72 25.19 -28.51 -6.45
C LEU A 72 23.73 -28.43 -5.99
N ALA A 73 23.13 -29.54 -5.55
CA ALA A 73 21.72 -29.63 -5.20
C ALA A 73 21.43 -29.51 -3.70
N GLY A 74 22.36 -29.75 -2.77
CA GLY A 74 22.03 -29.71 -1.33
C GLY A 74 21.61 -28.30 -0.84
N GLY A 75 22.44 -27.29 -1.13
CA GLY A 75 22.11 -25.88 -0.87
C GLY A 75 21.13 -25.29 -1.90
N ALA A 76 21.24 -25.67 -3.18
CA ALA A 76 20.38 -25.14 -4.23
C ALA A 76 19.00 -25.80 -4.31
N ALA A 77 18.77 -27.00 -3.77
CA ALA A 77 17.43 -27.64 -3.77
C ALA A 77 16.54 -27.11 -2.65
N VAL A 78 17.12 -26.64 -1.53
CA VAL A 78 16.36 -25.87 -0.54
C VAL A 78 15.85 -24.58 -1.20
N ILE A 79 16.70 -23.90 -1.97
CA ILE A 79 16.39 -22.61 -2.59
C ILE A 79 15.57 -22.75 -3.90
N GLN A 80 15.83 -23.75 -4.74
CA GLN A 80 14.98 -24.08 -5.91
C GLN A 80 13.58 -24.53 -5.48
N ALA A 81 13.44 -25.16 -4.32
CA ALA A 81 12.11 -25.46 -3.76
C ALA A 81 11.35 -24.20 -3.34
N LEU A 82 12.07 -23.13 -2.92
CA LEU A 82 11.48 -21.83 -2.59
C LEU A 82 11.02 -21.05 -3.84
N ASN A 83 11.71 -21.23 -4.97
CA ASN A 83 11.37 -20.61 -6.26
C ASN A 83 10.31 -21.39 -7.07
N ARG A 84 9.72 -22.47 -6.53
CA ARG A 84 8.57 -23.13 -7.18
C ARG A 84 7.36 -22.20 -7.12
N PRO A 85 6.54 -22.12 -8.19
CA PRO A 85 5.30 -21.34 -8.15
C PRO A 85 4.40 -21.89 -7.04
N GLN A 86 4.29 -21.12 -5.96
CA GLN A 86 3.41 -21.43 -4.84
C GLN A 86 1.98 -21.06 -5.23
N ARG A 87 1.00 -21.88 -4.83
CA ARG A 87 -0.43 -21.63 -5.10
C ARG A 87 -0.88 -20.27 -4.59
N THR A 88 -0.44 -19.93 -3.37
CA THR A 88 -0.68 -18.63 -2.74
C THR A 88 0.68 -18.03 -2.36
N PRO A 89 1.14 -16.98 -3.05
CA PRO A 89 2.40 -16.34 -2.68
C PRO A 89 2.23 -15.65 -1.31
N PRO A 90 3.22 -15.74 -0.39
CA PRO A 90 3.16 -15.09 0.92
C PRO A 90 2.87 -13.58 0.89
N GLU A 91 3.15 -12.91 -0.22
CA GLU A 91 2.80 -11.50 -0.45
C GLU A 91 1.28 -11.23 -0.43
N ALA A 92 0.47 -12.20 -0.87
CA ALA A 92 -0.98 -12.07 -0.83
C ALA A 92 -1.51 -11.88 0.60
N SER A 93 -0.70 -12.19 1.61
CA SER A 93 -1.04 -12.01 3.02
C SER A 93 -1.32 -10.55 3.41
N ARG A 94 -0.80 -9.55 2.68
CA ARG A 94 -1.04 -8.12 2.97
C ARG A 94 -2.32 -7.58 2.35
N VAL A 95 -2.87 -8.27 1.36
CA VAL A 95 -3.99 -7.79 0.53
C VAL A 95 -5.30 -8.28 1.10
N ASN A 96 -6.36 -7.49 0.92
CA ASN A 96 -7.70 -7.89 1.28
C ASN A 96 -8.40 -8.58 0.12
N VAL A 97 -9.02 -9.72 0.38
CA VAL A 97 -9.72 -10.50 -0.65
C VAL A 97 -11.12 -10.87 -0.18
N ARG A 98 -12.08 -10.89 -1.12
CA ARG A 98 -13.44 -11.40 -0.88
C ARG A 98 -13.73 -12.50 -1.89
N ILE A 99 -13.47 -13.74 -1.49
CA ILE A 99 -13.68 -14.95 -2.29
C ILE A 99 -14.30 -16.04 -1.41
N GLU A 100 -14.96 -17.03 -2.02
CA GLU A 100 -15.70 -18.10 -1.32
C GLU A 100 -14.78 -18.92 -0.39
N ALA A 101 -13.58 -19.25 -0.85
CA ALA A 101 -12.57 -19.99 -0.11
C ALA A 101 -11.29 -19.16 0.00
N ALA A 102 -11.31 -18.16 0.88
CA ALA A 102 -10.12 -17.36 1.14
C ALA A 102 -9.08 -18.17 1.94
N PRO A 103 -7.78 -18.08 1.58
CA PRO A 103 -6.72 -18.79 2.30
C PRO A 103 -6.63 -18.27 3.73
N ARG A 104 -6.42 -19.19 4.67
CA ARG A 104 -6.19 -18.85 6.07
C ARG A 104 -4.69 -18.71 6.32
N TRP A 105 -4.29 -17.78 7.18
CA TRP A 105 -2.88 -17.42 7.36
C TRP A 105 -2.42 -17.70 8.78
N LEU A 106 -1.44 -18.57 8.92
CA LEU A 106 -0.65 -18.75 10.14
C LEU A 106 0.53 -17.75 10.11
N ARG A 107 0.66 -16.91 11.14
CA ARG A 107 1.61 -15.79 11.15
C ARG A 107 2.49 -15.76 12.38
N ALA A 108 3.76 -15.43 12.22
CA ALA A 108 4.70 -15.21 13.33
C ALA A 108 5.68 -14.08 13.05
N GLY A 109 6.09 -13.38 14.12
CA GLY A 109 6.99 -12.23 14.04
C GLY A 109 6.28 -10.94 13.63
N LYS A 110 7.07 -9.89 13.39
CA LYS A 110 6.56 -8.57 12.98
C LYS A 110 6.29 -8.54 11.47
N LEU A 111 5.05 -8.32 11.08
CA LEU A 111 4.65 -8.23 9.67
C LEU A 111 3.39 -7.39 9.47
N ARG A 112 3.11 -7.07 8.20
CA ARG A 112 1.83 -6.50 7.75
C ARG A 112 0.86 -7.60 7.33
N ALA A 113 -0.38 -7.47 7.75
CA ALA A 113 -1.42 -8.48 7.63
C ALA A 113 -2.71 -7.86 7.07
N GLY A 114 -3.04 -8.21 5.84
CA GLY A 114 -4.38 -8.08 5.25
C GLY A 114 -5.22 -9.29 5.64
N GLY A 115 -6.24 -9.63 4.84
CA GLY A 115 -7.09 -10.76 5.16
C GLY A 115 -8.33 -10.94 4.30
N ALA A 116 -9.14 -11.92 4.69
CA ALA A 116 -10.38 -12.24 4.01
C ALA A 116 -11.53 -11.36 4.52
N VAL A 117 -12.27 -10.74 3.61
CA VAL A 117 -13.52 -10.05 3.96
C VAL A 117 -14.64 -11.09 4.05
N ILE A 118 -15.14 -11.33 5.25
CA ILE A 118 -16.17 -12.35 5.50
C ILE A 118 -17.56 -11.75 5.73
N PHE A 119 -17.63 -10.45 6.00
CA PHE A 119 -18.89 -9.73 6.19
C PHE A 119 -18.77 -8.32 5.63
N ALA A 120 -19.80 -7.84 4.94
CA ALA A 120 -19.88 -6.45 4.49
C ALA A 120 -21.34 -6.07 4.21
N GLU A 121 -21.92 -5.19 5.01
CA GLU A 121 -23.33 -4.76 4.90
C GLU A 121 -23.53 -3.34 5.45
N PHE A 122 -24.66 -2.72 5.08
CA PHE A 122 -25.10 -1.44 5.65
C PHE A 122 -26.00 -1.67 6.88
N ASP A 123 -25.87 -0.82 7.90
CA ASP A 123 -26.80 -0.81 9.03
C ASP A 123 -28.06 0.04 8.74
N ASP A 124 -29.06 -0.05 9.62
CA ASP A 124 -30.32 0.70 9.50
C ASP A 124 -30.14 2.23 9.46
N ASN A 125 -29.00 2.75 9.93
CA ASN A 125 -28.68 4.18 9.92
C ASN A 125 -27.89 4.58 8.66
N GLY A 126 -27.66 3.65 7.73
CA GLY A 126 -26.92 3.86 6.49
C GLY A 126 -25.39 3.88 6.66
N ALA A 127 -24.84 3.45 7.80
CA ALA A 127 -23.40 3.28 7.95
C ALA A 127 -22.96 1.96 7.29
N PHE A 128 -21.85 1.99 6.56
CA PHE A 128 -21.29 0.80 5.93
C PHE A 128 -20.32 0.08 6.87
N TRP A 129 -20.47 -1.23 7.03
CA TRP A 129 -19.62 -2.04 7.89
C TRP A 129 -18.99 -3.17 7.10
N TYR A 130 -17.71 -3.45 7.35
CA TYR A 130 -17.07 -4.66 6.84
C TYR A 130 -16.07 -5.25 7.85
N LEU A 131 -15.94 -6.58 7.82
CA LEU A 131 -15.11 -7.35 8.73
C LEU A 131 -14.03 -8.10 7.95
N VAL A 132 -12.77 -7.90 8.35
CA VAL A 132 -11.60 -8.54 7.76
C VAL A 132 -10.97 -9.50 8.75
N ALA A 133 -10.98 -10.78 8.40
CA ALA A 133 -10.29 -11.84 9.12
C ALA A 133 -8.82 -11.85 8.70
N HIS A 134 -7.94 -11.40 9.59
CA HIS A 134 -6.53 -11.21 9.27
C HIS A 134 -5.76 -12.52 9.35
N ALA A 135 -5.63 -13.14 10.53
CA ALA A 135 -4.76 -14.29 10.77
C ALA A 135 -5.41 -15.30 11.71
N ASP A 136 -5.01 -16.57 11.57
CA ASP A 136 -5.24 -17.65 12.53
C ASP A 136 -4.18 -17.64 13.66
N SER A 137 -3.74 -16.45 14.05
CA SER A 137 -2.68 -16.23 15.02
C SER A 137 -3.05 -15.06 15.91
N GLU A 138 -2.68 -15.16 17.19
CA GLU A 138 -2.88 -14.08 18.15
C GLU A 138 -2.05 -12.87 17.72
N LEU A 139 -2.63 -11.68 17.85
CA LEU A 139 -1.86 -10.45 17.79
C LEU A 139 -1.42 -10.05 19.19
N VAL A 140 -0.18 -10.34 19.52
CA VAL A 140 0.40 -10.09 20.85
C VAL A 140 0.69 -8.60 21.04
N SER A 141 1.20 -7.93 20.01
CA SER A 141 1.54 -6.51 20.06
C SER A 141 1.13 -5.80 18.79
N PHE A 142 0.37 -4.72 18.94
CA PHE A 142 -0.10 -3.88 17.86
C PHE A 142 0.88 -2.73 17.59
N SER A 143 1.16 -2.43 16.32
CA SER A 143 1.92 -1.25 15.93
C SER A 143 1.02 -0.14 15.37
N HIS A 144 0.44 -0.36 14.19
CA HIS A 144 -0.40 0.64 13.52
C HIS A 144 -1.32 0.01 12.47
N TYR A 145 -2.34 0.76 12.07
CA TYR A 145 -3.22 0.39 10.95
C TYR A 145 -2.67 1.00 9.66
N MET A 146 -2.89 0.28 8.57
CA MET A 146 -2.64 0.74 7.20
C MET A 146 -3.97 0.69 6.45
N LEU A 147 -4.45 1.84 5.98
CA LEU A 147 -5.57 1.93 5.05
C LEU A 147 -5.01 2.17 3.66
N ASP A 148 -5.30 1.25 2.74
CA ASP A 148 -4.64 1.10 1.45
C ASP A 148 -3.12 1.04 1.58
N GLU A 149 -2.40 2.13 1.40
CA GLU A 149 -0.94 2.20 1.57
C GLU A 149 -0.51 3.33 2.53
N LEU A 150 -1.46 3.90 3.27
CA LEU A 150 -1.24 5.00 4.20
C LEU A 150 -1.37 4.51 5.64
N GLN A 151 -0.37 4.82 6.47
CA GLN A 151 -0.45 4.63 7.90
C GLN A 151 -1.52 5.58 8.47
N VAL A 152 -2.40 5.04 9.31
CA VAL A 152 -3.47 5.84 9.91
C VAL A 152 -3.38 5.98 11.41
N GLU A 153 -3.76 7.15 11.89
CA GLU A 153 -3.86 7.49 13.31
C GLU A 153 -5.33 7.49 13.75
N LEU A 154 -5.60 6.95 14.93
CA LEU A 154 -6.94 6.92 15.53
C LEU A 154 -7.03 7.88 16.72
N ASN A 155 -8.20 8.47 16.93
CA ASN A 155 -8.52 9.21 18.15
C ASN A 155 -8.95 8.26 19.29
N GLY A 156 -9.21 8.83 20.48
CA GLY A 156 -9.68 8.06 21.64
C GLY A 156 -11.05 7.37 21.50
N SER A 157 -11.75 7.57 20.38
CA SER A 157 -13.01 6.93 20.01
C SER A 157 -12.87 5.98 18.82
N ASP A 158 -11.65 5.52 18.51
CA ASP A 158 -11.30 4.61 17.41
C ASP A 158 -11.55 5.18 16.00
N LYS A 159 -11.71 6.50 15.87
CA LYS A 159 -11.94 7.15 14.57
C LYS A 159 -10.63 7.60 13.92
N VAL A 160 -10.53 7.42 12.61
CA VAL A 160 -9.35 7.78 11.80
C VAL A 160 -9.23 9.29 11.68
N LEU A 161 -8.09 9.86 12.10
CA LEU A 161 -7.76 11.28 12.01
C LEU A 161 -6.80 11.63 10.86
N THR A 162 -6.33 10.63 10.12
CA THR A 162 -5.47 10.89 8.97
C THR A 162 -6.23 11.67 7.90
N LYS A 163 -5.65 12.78 7.46
CA LYS A 163 -6.31 13.80 6.63
C LYS A 163 -6.94 13.25 5.35
N ASP A 164 -6.32 12.25 4.73
CA ASP A 164 -6.79 11.62 3.49
C ASP A 164 -8.11 10.87 3.63
N PHE A 165 -8.49 10.52 4.87
CA PHE A 165 -9.69 9.77 5.23
C PHE A 165 -10.74 10.64 5.96
N CYS A 166 -10.51 11.94 6.06
CA CYS A 166 -11.40 12.89 6.72
C CYS A 166 -11.95 13.92 5.74
N LEU A 167 -13.07 14.56 6.09
CA LEU A 167 -13.46 15.84 5.49
C LEU A 167 -13.00 16.99 6.37
N THR A 168 -12.97 18.20 5.83
CA THR A 168 -12.82 19.42 6.63
C THR A 168 -14.17 19.80 7.26
N THR A 169 -14.16 20.64 8.30
CA THR A 169 -15.38 21.20 8.89
C THR A 169 -16.23 22.00 7.89
N GLU A 170 -15.63 22.46 6.79
CA GLU A 170 -16.29 23.16 5.69
C GLU A 170 -16.75 22.22 4.56
N GLY A 171 -16.66 20.90 4.75
CA GLY A 171 -17.06 19.89 3.76
C GLY A 171 -16.05 19.66 2.64
N GLY A 172 -14.83 20.22 2.71
CA GLY A 172 -13.74 19.91 1.79
C GLY A 172 -13.12 18.52 2.07
N SER A 173 -12.32 18.00 1.15
CA SER A 173 -11.49 16.82 1.46
C SER A 173 -10.40 17.22 2.45
N GLY A 174 -10.19 16.47 3.53
CA GLY A 174 -9.13 16.74 4.50
C GLY A 174 -7.73 16.73 3.88
N SER A 175 -7.55 16.03 2.76
CA SER A 175 -6.29 16.00 1.99
C SER A 175 -5.85 17.36 1.45
N THR A 176 -6.74 18.37 1.36
CA THR A 176 -6.37 19.71 0.88
C THR A 176 -5.61 20.51 1.94
N LEU A 177 -5.72 20.13 3.21
CA LEU A 177 -5.03 20.83 4.30
C LEU A 177 -3.56 20.41 4.38
N SER A 178 -2.67 21.40 4.42
CA SER A 178 -1.22 21.15 4.50
C SER A 178 -0.83 20.56 5.86
N ASN A 179 -1.37 21.10 6.96
CA ASN A 179 -1.14 20.64 8.34
C ASN A 179 -2.42 20.81 9.19
N PRO A 180 -3.44 19.97 8.98
CA PRO A 180 -4.71 20.10 9.70
C PRO A 180 -4.55 19.80 11.19
N THR A 181 -5.20 20.59 12.03
CA THR A 181 -5.44 20.25 13.43
C THR A 181 -6.59 19.25 13.53
N PRO A 182 -6.62 18.36 14.55
CA PRO A 182 -7.71 17.39 14.71
C PRO A 182 -9.12 18.01 14.80
N SER A 183 -9.24 19.28 15.20
CA SER A 183 -10.51 20.02 15.24
C SER A 183 -11.03 20.44 13.87
N GLU A 184 -10.16 20.52 12.86
CA GLU A 184 -10.53 20.89 11.49
C GLU A 184 -11.00 19.66 10.68
N LEU A 185 -10.79 18.45 11.22
CA LEU A 185 -11.09 17.20 10.55
C LEU A 185 -12.37 16.57 11.09
N VAL A 186 -13.23 16.14 10.18
CA VAL A 186 -14.44 15.37 10.44
C VAL A 186 -14.17 13.91 10.05
N PRO A 187 -13.99 13.00 11.02
CA PRO A 187 -13.61 11.62 10.74
C PRO A 187 -14.83 10.72 10.46
N TYR A 188 -14.78 9.98 9.34
CA TYR A 188 -15.84 9.07 8.89
C TYR A 188 -15.56 7.59 9.13
N TYR A 189 -14.29 7.21 9.22
CA TYR A 189 -13.89 5.82 9.43
C TYR A 189 -13.67 5.54 10.91
N THR A 190 -14.25 4.45 11.41
CA THR A 190 -13.99 3.90 12.74
C THR A 190 -13.42 2.49 12.58
N ILE A 191 -12.29 2.20 13.21
CA ILE A 191 -11.61 0.91 13.08
C ILE A 191 -11.50 0.28 14.46
N LYS A 192 -12.04 -0.92 14.63
CA LYS A 192 -11.84 -1.72 15.84
C LYS A 192 -11.23 -3.05 15.49
N ARG A 193 -10.27 -3.48 16.29
CA ARG A 193 -9.62 -4.78 16.18
C ARG A 193 -9.78 -5.56 17.46
N THR A 194 -9.84 -6.87 17.33
CA THR A 194 -9.81 -7.80 18.45
C THR A 194 -9.00 -9.03 18.07
N THR A 195 -8.53 -9.75 19.08
CA THR A 195 -7.80 -11.01 18.94
C THR A 195 -8.23 -11.95 20.06
N PHE A 196 -7.97 -13.24 19.88
CA PHE A 196 -8.23 -14.24 20.91
C PHE A 196 -7.10 -14.26 21.94
N SER A 197 -7.30 -14.95 23.05
CA SER A 197 -6.29 -15.13 24.09
C SER A 197 -5.94 -16.62 24.23
N PRO A 198 -4.78 -16.97 24.81
CA PRO A 198 -4.48 -18.38 25.08
C PRO A 198 -5.54 -19.07 25.95
N SER A 199 -6.19 -18.33 26.86
CA SER A 199 -7.23 -18.85 27.75
C SER A 199 -8.61 -18.99 27.08
N ASP A 200 -8.88 -18.22 26.03
CA ASP A 200 -10.15 -18.28 25.29
C ASP A 200 -9.85 -18.15 23.79
N PRO A 201 -10.00 -19.25 23.01
CA PRO A 201 -9.78 -19.22 21.57
C PRO A 201 -10.84 -18.38 20.85
N THR A 202 -11.94 -17.98 21.50
CA THR A 202 -12.95 -17.11 20.91
C THR A 202 -12.54 -15.65 21.10
N PRO A 203 -12.22 -14.90 20.04
CA PRO A 203 -11.95 -13.47 20.18
C PRO A 203 -13.18 -12.73 20.74
N PRO A 204 -13.00 -11.76 21.65
CA PRO A 204 -14.10 -10.95 22.16
C PRO A 204 -14.88 -10.28 21.03
N ALA A 205 -16.22 -10.40 21.08
CA ALA A 205 -17.09 -9.79 20.10
C ALA A 205 -17.05 -8.25 20.20
N ILE A 206 -16.96 -7.58 19.06
CA ILE A 206 -17.03 -6.12 19.00
C ILE A 206 -18.49 -5.71 19.18
N SER A 207 -18.85 -5.24 20.38
CA SER A 207 -20.25 -4.93 20.76
C SER A 207 -20.92 -3.88 19.87
N SER A 208 -20.16 -2.89 19.40
CA SER A 208 -20.66 -1.88 18.47
C SER A 208 -21.05 -2.42 17.10
N PHE A 209 -20.53 -3.59 16.73
CA PHE A 209 -20.85 -4.29 15.48
C PHE A 209 -22.00 -5.28 15.68
N THR A 210 -21.87 -6.18 16.68
CA THR A 210 -22.86 -7.24 16.94
C THR A 210 -24.23 -6.71 17.38
N SER A 211 -24.30 -5.52 17.96
CA SER A 211 -25.59 -4.87 18.28
C SER A 211 -26.32 -4.31 17.05
N LYS A 212 -25.66 -4.20 15.90
CA LYS A 212 -26.24 -3.66 14.65
C LYS A 212 -26.76 -4.74 13.71
N PHE A 213 -26.18 -5.94 13.74
CA PHE A 213 -26.51 -7.01 12.81
C PHE A 213 -27.05 -8.23 13.55
N SER A 214 -28.35 -8.49 13.40
CA SER A 214 -29.02 -9.66 14.00
C SER A 214 -28.62 -10.98 13.32
N GLU A 215 -28.16 -10.88 12.07
CA GLU A 215 -27.61 -11.96 11.26
C GLU A 215 -26.31 -12.49 11.86
N TRP A 216 -25.54 -11.64 12.55
CA TRP A 216 -24.32 -12.02 13.25
C TRP A 216 -24.66 -12.68 14.61
N THR A 217 -25.09 -13.93 14.54
CA THR A 217 -25.45 -14.72 15.73
C THR A 217 -24.23 -15.18 16.53
N SER A 218 -24.47 -15.70 17.74
CA SER A 218 -23.45 -16.32 18.61
C SER A 218 -22.77 -17.57 18.02
N ALA A 219 -23.27 -18.10 16.91
CA ALA A 219 -22.60 -19.16 16.16
C ALA A 219 -21.36 -18.65 15.39
N HIS A 220 -21.28 -17.35 15.08
CA HIS A 220 -20.16 -16.73 14.40
C HIS A 220 -19.02 -16.41 15.38
N LYS A 221 -18.29 -17.45 15.79
CA LYS A 221 -17.28 -17.36 16.85
C LYS A 221 -15.94 -16.77 16.40
N LEU A 222 -15.57 -16.95 15.13
CA LEU A 222 -14.23 -16.60 14.62
C LEU A 222 -13.09 -17.15 15.50
N ALA A 223 -13.26 -18.37 16.01
CA ALA A 223 -12.33 -18.96 16.95
C ALA A 223 -10.93 -19.12 16.34
N GLY A 224 -9.92 -18.65 17.09
CA GLY A 224 -8.52 -18.63 16.68
C GLY A 224 -8.19 -17.54 15.65
N VAL A 225 -9.08 -16.58 15.39
CA VAL A 225 -8.88 -15.56 14.34
C VAL A 225 -8.71 -14.17 14.95
N THR A 226 -7.64 -13.48 14.55
CA THR A 226 -7.50 -12.03 14.71
C THR A 226 -8.25 -11.32 13.59
N TYR A 227 -9.15 -10.40 13.92
CA TYR A 227 -9.95 -9.68 12.92
C TYR A 227 -10.13 -8.21 13.27
N SER A 228 -10.41 -7.41 12.23
CA SER A 228 -10.78 -6.00 12.37
C SER A 228 -12.16 -5.76 11.76
N VAL A 229 -12.91 -4.86 12.37
CA VAL A 229 -14.16 -4.32 11.84
C VAL A 229 -13.95 -2.85 11.53
N VAL A 230 -14.33 -2.45 10.33
CA VAL A 230 -14.33 -1.07 9.90
C VAL A 230 -15.76 -0.61 9.70
N LYS A 231 -16.08 0.55 10.26
CA LYS A 231 -17.33 1.28 10.06
C LYS A 231 -17.04 2.55 9.28
N VAL A 232 -17.83 2.82 8.26
CA VAL A 232 -17.88 4.09 7.55
C VAL A 232 -19.20 4.77 7.87
N ASP A 233 -19.15 5.92 8.52
CA ASP A 233 -20.35 6.71 8.86
C ASP A 233 -21.11 7.15 7.60
N PRO A 234 -22.44 7.34 7.68
CA PRO A 234 -23.24 7.77 6.53
C PRO A 234 -22.74 9.11 5.99
N VAL A 235 -22.53 9.15 4.67
CA VAL A 235 -22.00 10.32 3.97
C VAL A 235 -23.13 10.95 3.15
N LYS A 236 -23.17 12.29 3.11
CA LYS A 236 -24.08 13.01 2.21
C LYS A 236 -23.78 12.62 0.76
N GLN A 237 -24.80 12.62 -0.10
CA GLN A 237 -24.64 12.24 -1.50
C GLN A 237 -23.58 13.10 -2.22
N GLU A 238 -23.54 14.39 -1.91
CA GLU A 238 -22.55 15.33 -2.45
C GLU A 238 -21.12 14.98 -2.04
N ASP A 239 -20.88 14.47 -0.83
CA ASP A 239 -19.54 14.16 -0.31
C ASP A 239 -19.13 12.70 -0.53
N ARG A 240 -20.03 11.86 -1.02
CA ARG A 240 -19.78 10.41 -1.19
C ARG A 240 -18.52 10.13 -2.00
N HIS A 241 -18.27 10.87 -3.07
CA HIS A 241 -17.10 10.72 -3.94
C HIS A 241 -15.77 11.16 -3.28
N LYS A 242 -15.81 11.93 -2.18
CA LYS A 242 -14.62 12.33 -1.42
C LYS A 242 -14.18 11.22 -0.46
N ILE A 243 -15.15 10.59 0.20
CA ILE A 243 -14.91 9.52 1.19
C ILE A 243 -14.79 8.15 0.51
N PHE A 244 -15.71 7.79 -0.38
CA PHE A 244 -15.74 6.50 -1.09
C PHE A 244 -14.99 6.55 -2.43
N ARG A 245 -13.69 6.87 -2.39
CA ARG A 245 -12.81 6.97 -3.57
C ARG A 245 -11.81 5.83 -3.72
N TRP A 246 -11.75 4.95 -2.73
CA TRP A 246 -10.72 3.94 -2.58
C TRP A 246 -11.06 2.64 -3.33
N ARG A 247 -10.07 1.77 -3.50
CA ARG A 247 -10.20 0.52 -4.29
C ARG A 247 -10.28 -0.70 -3.38
N GLY A 248 -11.30 -0.72 -2.52
CA GLY A 248 -11.51 -1.78 -1.55
C GLY A 248 -12.04 -3.09 -2.13
N PRO A 249 -11.97 -4.17 -1.34
CA PRO A 249 -12.34 -5.54 -1.72
C PRO A 249 -13.85 -5.77 -1.98
N VAL A 250 -14.72 -4.90 -1.47
CA VAL A 250 -16.19 -4.94 -1.64
C VAL A 250 -16.65 -4.06 -2.81
N SER A 251 -15.75 -3.26 -3.38
CA SER A 251 -16.00 -2.41 -4.56
C SER A 251 -17.08 -1.34 -4.37
N VAL A 252 -17.30 -0.86 -3.13
CA VAL A 252 -18.22 0.26 -2.86
C VAL A 252 -17.51 1.62 -2.76
N GLY A 253 -16.17 1.60 -2.73
CA GLY A 253 -15.28 2.77 -2.65
C GLY A 253 -14.54 2.89 -1.31
N GLU A 254 -14.63 1.85 -0.48
CA GLU A 254 -14.01 1.73 0.84
C GLU A 254 -12.50 1.43 0.74
N PRO A 255 -11.69 1.78 1.76
CA PRO A 255 -10.27 1.47 1.76
C PRO A 255 -9.98 0.02 2.17
N ALA A 256 -8.92 -0.57 1.63
CA ALA A 256 -8.42 -1.85 2.12
C ALA A 256 -7.75 -1.68 3.49
N ILE A 257 -8.17 -2.45 4.50
CA ILE A 257 -7.55 -2.40 5.84
C ILE A 257 -6.53 -3.51 6.00
N SER A 258 -5.34 -3.14 6.45
CA SER A 258 -4.32 -4.08 6.90
C SER A 258 -3.72 -3.61 8.23
N ILE A 259 -3.16 -4.55 8.97
CA ILE A 259 -2.64 -4.33 10.31
C ILE A 259 -1.16 -4.67 10.38
N VAL A 260 -0.38 -3.84 11.05
CA VAL A 260 1.04 -4.14 11.33
C VAL A 260 1.20 -4.42 12.82
N GLY A 261 1.89 -5.50 13.14
CA GLY A 261 2.16 -5.89 14.53
C GLY A 261 2.90 -7.20 14.62
N TYR A 262 3.07 -7.67 15.85
CA TYR A 262 3.69 -8.94 16.18
C TYR A 262 2.64 -10.02 16.35
N PHE A 263 2.79 -11.09 15.60
CA PHE A 263 1.90 -12.24 15.62
C PHE A 263 2.54 -13.43 16.33
N SER A 264 1.69 -14.18 17.03
CA SER A 264 2.01 -15.39 17.81
C SER A 264 2.94 -15.14 19.01
N ARG A 265 2.67 -15.88 20.09
CA ARG A 265 3.58 -15.97 21.22
C ARG A 265 4.61 -17.07 20.97
N ILE A 266 5.83 -16.83 21.40
CA ILE A 266 6.97 -17.68 21.07
C ILE A 266 7.75 -17.93 22.37
N TYR A 267 7.93 -19.19 22.71
CA TYR A 267 8.77 -19.59 23.83
C TYR A 267 10.23 -19.22 23.54
N ASP A 268 10.80 -18.38 24.40
CA ASP A 268 12.25 -18.10 24.46
C ASP A 268 12.84 -18.81 25.68
N PRO A 269 13.73 -19.81 25.52
CA PRO A 269 14.36 -20.52 26.65
C PRO A 269 15.33 -19.66 27.47
N ARG A 270 15.73 -18.49 26.96
CA ARG A 270 16.64 -17.55 27.67
C ARG A 270 15.87 -16.69 28.68
N GLU A 271 14.57 -16.57 28.50
CA GLU A 271 13.70 -15.75 29.33
C GLU A 271 13.16 -16.55 30.52
N VAL A 272 13.60 -16.18 31.72
CA VAL A 272 13.25 -16.89 32.97
C VAL A 272 11.76 -16.83 33.29
N SER A 273 11.04 -15.81 32.79
CA SER A 273 9.60 -15.68 32.99
C SER A 273 8.77 -16.64 32.12
N HIS A 274 9.36 -17.27 31.11
CA HIS A 274 8.67 -18.21 30.25
C HIS A 274 8.62 -19.59 30.89
N ASP A 275 7.42 -20.16 31.00
CA ASP A 275 7.20 -21.56 31.33
C ASP A 275 6.90 -22.34 30.05
N ILE A 276 7.68 -23.39 29.79
CA ILE A 276 7.55 -24.23 28.59
C ILE A 276 6.18 -24.94 28.48
N GLU A 277 5.48 -25.13 29.60
CA GLU A 277 4.17 -25.78 29.65
C GLU A 277 3.01 -24.75 29.64
N ASP A 278 3.29 -23.45 29.73
CA ASP A 278 2.27 -22.39 29.76
C ASP A 278 2.53 -21.29 28.72
N GLU A 279 1.85 -21.40 27.58
CA GLU A 279 1.89 -20.44 26.47
C GLU A 279 1.45 -19.02 26.86
N SER A 280 0.68 -18.85 27.95
CA SER A 280 0.25 -17.53 28.40
C SER A 280 1.41 -16.68 28.96
N THR A 281 2.52 -17.32 29.34
CA THR A 281 3.73 -16.64 29.81
C THR A 281 4.62 -16.13 28.69
N TRP A 282 4.47 -16.66 27.47
CA TRP A 282 5.36 -16.37 26.35
C TRP A 282 5.10 -14.98 25.76
N THR A 283 6.17 -14.34 25.29
CA THR A 283 6.11 -13.05 24.60
C THR A 283 6.21 -13.19 23.08
N HIS A 284 6.08 -12.08 22.35
CA HIS A 284 6.37 -12.07 20.92
C HIS A 284 7.88 -12.03 20.65
N SER A 285 8.30 -12.55 19.50
CA SER A 285 9.68 -12.43 19.02
C SER A 285 9.73 -12.36 17.50
N SER A 286 10.71 -11.63 16.96
CA SER A 286 11.07 -11.66 15.53
C SER A 286 12.33 -12.49 15.27
N ASN A 287 12.89 -13.14 16.29
CA ASN A 287 14.11 -13.93 16.16
C ASN A 287 13.86 -15.17 15.28
N ALA A 288 14.66 -15.33 14.22
CA ALA A 288 14.47 -16.40 13.25
C ALA A 288 14.59 -17.81 13.86
N ALA A 289 15.47 -18.00 14.85
CA ALA A 289 15.66 -19.30 15.49
C ALA A 289 14.47 -19.71 16.37
N LEU A 290 13.93 -18.75 17.11
CA LEU A 290 12.76 -18.97 17.95
C LEU A 290 11.50 -19.19 17.11
N ILE A 291 11.34 -18.46 15.99
CA ILE A 291 10.24 -18.67 15.05
C ILE A 291 10.30 -20.07 14.42
N TRP A 292 11.51 -20.58 14.10
CA TRP A 292 11.64 -21.95 13.63
C TRP A 292 11.20 -22.97 14.69
N ALA A 293 11.64 -22.80 15.95
CA ALA A 293 11.27 -23.69 17.06
C ALA A 293 9.75 -23.65 17.35
N TRP A 294 9.15 -22.46 17.30
CA TRP A 294 7.70 -22.27 17.35
C TRP A 294 7.00 -23.02 16.22
N PHE A 295 7.43 -22.87 14.96
CA PHE A 295 6.78 -23.56 13.84
C PHE A 295 6.90 -25.09 13.95
N ARG A 296 8.00 -25.59 14.50
CA ARG A 296 8.19 -27.03 14.75
C ARG A 296 7.19 -27.59 15.77
N THR A 297 6.88 -26.82 16.79
CA THR A 297 6.08 -27.25 17.94
C THR A 297 4.59 -26.92 17.80
N HIS A 298 4.27 -25.90 17.00
CA HIS A 298 2.91 -25.44 16.76
C HIS A 298 2.00 -26.55 16.15
N PRO A 299 0.73 -26.68 16.58
CA PRO A 299 -0.19 -27.71 16.08
C PRO A 299 -0.41 -27.66 14.56
N TYR A 300 -0.54 -26.44 14.02
CA TYR A 300 -0.67 -26.20 12.58
C TYR A 300 0.68 -26.20 11.83
N GLY A 301 1.79 -26.24 12.56
CA GLY A 301 3.16 -26.34 12.03
C GLY A 301 3.63 -27.79 11.88
N MET A 302 4.71 -28.23 12.53
CA MET A 302 5.15 -29.64 12.48
C MET A 302 4.61 -30.51 13.63
N ASN A 303 3.91 -29.91 14.59
CA ASN A 303 3.29 -30.58 15.74
C ASN A 303 4.24 -31.56 16.46
N LYS A 304 5.49 -31.14 16.67
CA LYS A 304 6.49 -31.90 17.44
C LYS A 304 6.37 -31.53 18.91
N PRO A 305 6.53 -32.50 19.84
CA PRO A 305 6.52 -32.20 21.26
C PRO A 305 7.72 -31.31 21.61
N MET A 306 7.56 -30.45 22.62
CA MET A 306 8.62 -29.57 23.12
C MET A 306 9.90 -30.35 23.51
N SER A 307 9.77 -31.60 23.94
CA SER A 307 10.88 -32.49 24.28
C SER A 307 11.72 -32.98 23.09
N ALA A 308 11.21 -32.84 21.85
CA ALA A 308 11.94 -33.20 20.64
C ALA A 308 12.84 -32.07 20.12
N ILE A 309 12.85 -30.92 20.79
CA ILE A 309 13.68 -29.76 20.47
C ILE A 309 14.80 -29.64 21.49
N ASN A 310 16.01 -29.35 21.03
CA ASN A 310 17.13 -29.05 21.92
C ASN A 310 17.14 -27.54 22.21
N TRP A 311 16.53 -27.14 23.32
CA TRP A 311 16.34 -25.74 23.69
C TRP A 311 17.63 -24.99 23.99
N ASP A 312 18.65 -25.66 24.54
CA ASP A 312 19.97 -25.04 24.79
C ASP A 312 20.61 -24.61 23.46
N LYS A 313 20.54 -25.48 22.44
CA LYS A 313 21.04 -25.14 21.10
C LYS A 313 20.19 -24.11 20.37
N VAL A 314 18.89 -24.08 20.63
CA VAL A 314 18.02 -23.01 20.12
C VAL A 314 18.35 -21.67 20.78
N ALA A 315 18.65 -21.66 22.09
CA ALA A 315 19.12 -20.47 22.81
C ALA A 315 20.44 -19.94 22.23
N ASP A 316 21.43 -20.82 22.02
CA ASP A 316 22.70 -20.48 21.37
C ASP A 316 22.46 -19.85 19.98
N ALA A 317 21.55 -20.42 19.20
CA ALA A 317 21.20 -19.91 17.86
C ALA A 317 20.46 -18.57 17.94
N ALA A 318 19.58 -18.38 18.92
CA ALA A 318 18.87 -17.14 19.14
C ALA A 318 19.84 -16.00 19.52
N ASP A 319 20.84 -16.26 20.37
CA ASP A 319 21.89 -15.28 20.72
C ASP A 319 22.68 -14.84 19.48
N LYS A 320 23.00 -15.77 18.57
CA LYS A 320 23.65 -15.45 17.28
C LYS A 320 22.76 -14.58 16.38
N CYS A 321 21.44 -14.77 16.41
CA CYS A 321 20.47 -13.96 15.65
C CYS A 321 20.32 -12.54 16.22
N ASP A 322 20.42 -12.36 17.53
CA ASP A 322 20.23 -11.07 18.22
C ASP A 322 21.48 -10.17 18.20
N VAL A 323 22.61 -10.66 17.68
CA VAL A 323 23.84 -9.86 17.51
C VAL A 323 23.52 -8.59 16.71
N THR A 324 23.79 -7.43 17.31
CA THR A 324 23.56 -6.13 16.67
C THR A 324 24.53 -5.90 15.52
N ILE A 325 23.99 -5.59 14.35
CA ILE A 325 24.71 -5.18 13.15
C ILE A 325 24.39 -3.72 12.84
N THR A 326 25.42 -2.97 12.45
CA THR A 326 25.27 -1.61 11.94
C THR A 326 25.20 -1.62 10.41
N ASP A 327 24.15 -1.02 9.86
CA ASP A 327 23.97 -0.75 8.43
C ASP A 327 24.97 0.33 7.96
N LYS A 328 25.30 0.36 6.67
CA LYS A 328 25.97 1.47 5.96
C LYS A 328 25.46 2.86 6.37
N ASN A 329 24.16 3.01 6.61
CA ASN A 329 23.55 4.29 7.03
C ASN A 329 23.59 4.55 8.55
N SER A 330 24.43 3.83 9.30
CA SER A 330 24.56 3.92 10.78
C SER A 330 23.32 3.50 11.58
N GLY A 331 22.32 2.89 10.93
CA GLY A 331 21.21 2.21 11.61
C GLY A 331 21.69 0.93 12.28
N THR A 332 21.04 0.52 13.38
CA THR A 332 21.35 -0.74 14.07
C THR A 332 20.15 -1.69 14.03
N GLN A 333 20.42 -2.97 13.78
CA GLN A 333 19.42 -4.02 13.71
C GLN A 333 19.97 -5.34 14.26
N PRO A 334 19.12 -6.28 14.69
CA PRO A 334 19.53 -7.67 14.90
C PRO A 334 20.06 -8.28 13.60
N ARG A 335 20.93 -9.29 13.71
CA ARG A 335 21.54 -9.95 12.54
C ARG A 335 20.53 -10.70 11.68
N TYR A 336 19.60 -11.41 12.33
CA TYR A 336 18.60 -12.25 11.67
C TYR A 336 17.22 -12.10 12.30
N GLU A 337 16.32 -11.43 11.57
CA GLU A 337 14.91 -11.36 11.91
C GLU A 337 14.06 -12.13 10.89
N CYS A 338 12.91 -12.61 11.34
CA CYS A 338 11.93 -13.28 10.50
C CYS A 338 10.53 -12.75 10.84
N GLY A 339 9.75 -12.43 9.81
CA GLY A 339 8.31 -12.28 9.93
C GLY A 339 7.65 -13.05 8.80
N ILE A 340 6.94 -14.12 9.12
CA ILE A 340 6.44 -15.06 8.10
C ILE A 340 4.92 -15.17 8.13
N SER A 341 4.33 -15.22 6.95
CA SER A 341 2.92 -15.56 6.72
C SER A 341 2.84 -16.85 5.92
N ILE A 342 2.35 -17.91 6.55
CA ILE A 342 2.22 -19.25 5.98
C ILE A 342 0.74 -19.49 5.68
N PRO A 343 0.35 -19.63 4.41
CA PRO A 343 -1.02 -19.98 4.07
C PRO A 343 -1.27 -21.46 4.40
N ASP A 344 -2.53 -21.79 4.69
CA ASP A 344 -2.96 -23.13 5.08
C ASP A 344 -2.79 -24.20 3.97
N ASP A 345 -2.72 -23.76 2.72
CA ASP A 345 -2.48 -24.61 1.56
C ASP A 345 -0.99 -24.93 1.30
N MET A 346 -0.06 -24.30 2.04
CA MET A 346 1.37 -24.51 1.90
C MET A 346 1.84 -25.79 2.59
N GLU A 347 2.68 -26.57 1.90
CA GLU A 347 3.30 -27.75 2.49
C GLU A 347 4.22 -27.36 3.66
N ARG A 348 4.02 -27.99 4.82
CA ARG A 348 4.72 -27.67 6.08
C ARG A 348 6.25 -27.67 5.95
N HIS A 349 6.80 -28.59 5.16
CA HIS A 349 8.25 -28.68 4.95
C HIS A 349 8.81 -27.53 4.07
N ILE A 350 7.99 -26.95 3.19
CA ILE A 350 8.35 -25.76 2.40
C ILE A 350 8.30 -24.52 3.29
N ALA A 351 7.28 -24.43 4.14
CA ALA A 351 7.18 -23.37 5.14
C ALA A 351 8.37 -23.38 6.12
N GLU A 352 8.78 -24.55 6.62
CA GLU A 352 9.98 -24.67 7.46
C GLU A 352 11.24 -24.19 6.72
N LYS A 353 11.39 -24.55 5.44
CA LYS A 353 12.51 -24.06 4.60
C LYS A 353 12.49 -22.55 4.39
N GLN A 354 11.32 -21.93 4.28
CA GLN A 354 11.20 -20.47 4.19
C GLN A 354 11.72 -19.79 5.45
N ILE A 355 11.39 -20.33 6.64
CA ILE A 355 11.89 -19.81 7.91
C ILE A 355 13.41 -19.98 7.97
N LEU A 356 13.93 -21.17 7.66
CA LEU A 356 15.38 -21.43 7.66
C LEU A 356 16.15 -20.53 6.70
N ALA A 357 15.57 -20.20 5.54
CA ALA A 357 16.19 -19.32 4.56
C ALA A 357 16.43 -17.89 5.10
N THR A 358 15.62 -17.40 6.05
CA THR A 358 15.81 -16.06 6.64
C THR A 358 17.11 -15.91 7.43
N CYS A 359 17.69 -17.02 7.91
CA CYS A 359 18.93 -17.00 8.71
C CYS A 359 20.05 -17.87 8.11
N ASP A 360 19.90 -18.31 6.85
CA ASP A 360 20.74 -19.35 6.23
C ASP A 360 20.95 -20.55 7.19
N GLY A 361 19.85 -20.97 7.83
CA GLY A 361 19.84 -21.96 8.90
C GLY A 361 19.90 -23.39 8.36
N VAL A 362 20.68 -24.23 9.03
CA VAL A 362 20.76 -25.68 8.76
C VAL A 362 20.09 -26.43 9.90
N LEU A 363 19.19 -27.35 9.55
CA LEU A 363 18.57 -28.26 10.50
C LEU A 363 19.53 -29.38 10.88
N LEU A 364 19.80 -29.52 12.18
CA LEU A 364 20.69 -30.54 12.74
C LEU A 364 19.98 -31.32 13.86
N PHE A 365 20.52 -32.49 14.19
CA PHE A 365 20.02 -33.36 15.25
C PHE A 365 21.14 -33.74 16.21
N ASP A 366 20.87 -33.71 17.51
CA ASP A 366 21.85 -34.10 18.52
C ASP A 366 22.00 -35.64 18.64
N SER A 367 22.75 -36.11 19.64
CA SER A 367 22.89 -37.56 19.90
C SER A 367 21.63 -38.25 20.39
N GLU A 368 20.70 -37.50 20.96
CA GLU A 368 19.41 -38.00 21.47
C GLU A 368 18.31 -37.93 20.40
N GLY A 369 18.61 -37.35 19.23
CA GLY A 369 17.68 -37.17 18.13
C GLY A 369 16.80 -35.92 18.26
N LYS A 370 17.11 -34.99 19.18
CA LYS A 370 16.43 -33.70 19.30
C LYS A 370 16.90 -32.76 18.20
N ALA A 371 15.97 -32.04 17.60
CA ALA A 371 16.25 -31.11 16.53
C ALA A 371 16.70 -29.75 17.08
N TYR A 372 17.64 -29.12 16.38
CA TYR A 372 18.01 -27.71 16.56
C TYR A 372 18.44 -27.13 15.23
N ILE A 373 18.64 -25.81 15.19
CA ILE A 373 19.19 -25.14 14.01
C ILE A 373 20.55 -24.56 14.32
N ASP A 374 21.40 -24.52 13.30
CA ASP A 374 22.60 -23.69 13.30
C ASP A 374 22.45 -22.58 12.25
N VAL A 375 22.51 -21.33 12.71
CA VAL A 375 22.30 -20.13 11.91
C VAL A 375 23.59 -19.70 11.21
N GLY A 376 23.48 -18.94 10.11
CA GLY A 376 24.61 -18.51 9.29
C GLY A 376 25.59 -17.58 10.01
N VAL A 377 26.51 -18.13 10.78
CA VAL A 377 27.57 -17.38 11.46
C VAL A 377 28.86 -18.18 11.40
N TRP A 378 29.98 -17.48 11.21
CA TRP A 378 31.28 -18.13 11.25
C TRP A 378 31.56 -18.72 12.62
N GLN A 379 31.94 -20.01 12.63
CA GLN A 379 32.43 -20.71 13.81
C GLN A 379 33.66 -21.52 13.40
N GLU A 380 34.66 -21.58 14.29
CA GLU A 380 35.82 -22.43 14.06
C GLU A 380 35.41 -23.91 14.07
N PRO A 381 35.87 -24.71 13.09
CA PRO A 381 35.49 -26.12 13.02
C PRO A 381 36.06 -26.91 14.20
N SER A 382 35.18 -27.66 14.88
CA SER A 382 35.54 -28.59 15.95
C SER A 382 36.11 -29.91 15.41
N LEU A 383 35.73 -30.26 14.17
CA LEU A 383 36.01 -31.55 13.54
C LEU A 383 36.99 -31.40 12.38
N THR A 384 38.14 -32.05 12.50
CA THR A 384 39.17 -32.11 11.45
C THR A 384 39.26 -33.51 10.85
N PHE A 385 39.34 -33.63 9.53
CA PHE A 385 39.66 -34.88 8.84
C PHE A 385 41.07 -34.82 8.25
N SER A 386 41.90 -35.81 8.58
CA SER A 386 43.25 -35.91 8.01
C SER A 386 43.35 -36.96 6.91
N ALA A 387 44.18 -36.71 5.90
CA ALA A 387 44.45 -37.62 4.80
C ALA A 387 44.95 -39.00 5.25
N GLN A 388 45.78 -39.04 6.29
CA GLN A 388 46.45 -40.27 6.71
C GLN A 388 45.54 -41.25 7.45
N ARG A 389 44.40 -40.77 7.98
CA ARG A 389 43.56 -41.57 8.89
C ARG A 389 42.09 -41.62 8.51
N ASP A 390 41.51 -40.48 8.13
CA ASP A 390 40.05 -40.34 8.06
C ASP A 390 39.54 -40.32 6.61
N ILE A 391 40.38 -39.91 5.64
CA ILE A 391 40.02 -39.80 4.22
C ILE A 391 40.50 -41.05 3.48
N ILE A 392 39.58 -41.77 2.84
CA ILE A 392 39.87 -42.98 2.07
C ILE A 392 40.20 -42.62 0.62
N THR A 393 39.35 -41.78 0.01
CA THR A 393 39.50 -41.28 -1.36
C THR A 393 38.95 -39.86 -1.44
N MET A 394 39.55 -39.02 -2.27
CA MET A 394 39.07 -37.67 -2.56
C MET A 394 38.66 -37.55 -4.02
N SER A 395 37.55 -36.86 -4.28
CA SER A 395 37.18 -36.39 -5.62
C SER A 395 37.06 -34.88 -5.59
N SER A 396 37.49 -34.21 -6.67
CA SER A 396 37.37 -32.77 -6.83
C SER A 396 36.70 -32.43 -8.16
N ARG A 397 35.93 -31.35 -8.17
CA ARG A 397 35.46 -30.68 -9.39
C ARG A 397 35.76 -29.19 -9.26
N GLU A 398 36.55 -28.68 -10.18
CA GLU A 398 36.86 -27.27 -10.30
C GLU A 398 35.94 -26.65 -11.34
N ALA A 399 35.52 -25.42 -11.11
CA ALA A 399 34.76 -24.67 -12.11
C ALA A 399 35.73 -24.25 -13.22
N GLN A 400 35.44 -24.62 -14.47
CA GLN A 400 36.22 -24.15 -15.61
C GLN A 400 35.79 -22.72 -15.95
N ASP A 401 36.76 -21.89 -16.35
CA ASP A 401 36.52 -20.48 -16.71
C ASP A 401 35.46 -20.37 -17.83
N GLY A 402 34.43 -19.55 -17.60
CA GLY A 402 33.26 -19.41 -18.49
C GLY A 402 32.11 -20.42 -18.32
N GLU A 403 32.19 -21.42 -17.43
CA GLU A 403 31.08 -22.36 -17.14
C GLU A 403 30.06 -21.79 -16.14
N SER A 404 30.43 -20.76 -15.36
CA SER A 404 29.51 -20.09 -14.44
C SER A 404 28.68 -19.06 -15.19
N GLU A 405 27.36 -19.28 -15.26
CA GLU A 405 26.46 -18.40 -16.01
C GLU A 405 26.16 -17.09 -15.27
N THR A 406 26.47 -16.97 -13.97
CA THR A 406 26.05 -15.86 -13.10
C THR A 406 27.22 -15.03 -12.54
N ASP A 407 27.03 -13.74 -12.36
CA ASP A 407 28.05 -12.80 -11.86
C ASP A 407 27.81 -12.41 -10.38
N GLY A 408 26.71 -12.88 -9.80
CA GLY A 408 26.34 -12.60 -8.41
C GLY A 408 24.93 -13.08 -8.06
N VAL A 409 24.44 -12.61 -6.92
CA VAL A 409 23.12 -13.00 -6.39
C VAL A 409 22.34 -11.77 -5.93
N VAL A 410 21.04 -11.76 -6.21
CA VAL A 410 20.08 -10.79 -5.71
C VAL A 410 19.00 -11.52 -4.92
N ILE A 411 18.60 -10.96 -3.77
CA ILE A 411 17.50 -11.48 -2.97
C ILE A 411 16.33 -10.51 -3.02
N VAL A 412 15.15 -11.03 -3.35
CA VAL A 412 13.88 -10.32 -3.20
C VAL A 412 13.36 -10.56 -1.80
N TYR A 413 13.22 -9.48 -1.04
CA TYR A 413 12.74 -9.47 0.34
C TYR A 413 11.54 -8.52 0.46
N THR A 414 10.93 -8.45 1.64
CA THR A 414 9.76 -7.61 1.89
C THR A 414 10.15 -6.38 2.68
N GLU A 415 10.00 -5.18 2.13
CA GLU A 415 10.52 -3.95 2.73
C GLU A 415 9.46 -3.21 3.57
N PRO A 416 9.65 -3.07 4.91
CA PRO A 416 8.70 -2.37 5.78
C PRO A 416 8.48 -0.90 5.43
N ASP A 417 9.52 -0.17 5.03
CA ASP A 417 9.42 1.28 4.73
C ASP A 417 8.55 1.56 3.50
N TYR A 418 8.37 0.55 2.65
CA TYR A 418 7.52 0.62 1.45
C TYR A 418 6.19 -0.11 1.63
N GLY A 419 5.72 -0.24 2.87
CA GLY A 419 4.44 -0.87 3.18
C GLY A 419 4.47 -2.39 3.06
N TYR A 420 5.62 -3.03 3.28
CA TYR A 420 5.81 -4.48 3.17
C TYR A 420 5.54 -5.02 1.76
N ILE A 421 6.08 -4.35 0.74
CA ILE A 421 6.09 -4.82 -0.65
C ILE A 421 7.40 -5.53 -0.98
N LYS A 422 7.37 -6.39 -2.01
CA LYS A 422 8.57 -7.05 -2.53
C LYS A 422 9.51 -6.04 -3.16
N GLN A 423 10.77 -6.07 -2.76
CA GLN A 423 11.84 -5.31 -3.41
C GLN A 423 13.10 -6.19 -3.53
N PRO A 424 13.84 -6.08 -4.64
CA PRO A 424 15.17 -6.66 -4.72
C PRO A 424 16.13 -5.89 -3.79
N CYS A 425 17.00 -6.59 -3.08
CA CYS A 425 18.13 -5.95 -2.40
C CYS A 425 19.20 -5.51 -3.41
N ALA A 426 20.24 -4.85 -2.90
CA ALA A 426 21.41 -4.55 -3.71
C ALA A 426 22.05 -5.87 -4.19
N PRO A 427 22.48 -5.96 -5.45
CA PRO A 427 23.14 -7.16 -5.96
C PRO A 427 24.46 -7.38 -5.22
N TRP A 428 24.62 -8.57 -4.65
CA TRP A 428 25.94 -9.00 -4.20
C TRP A 428 26.74 -9.49 -5.40
N ILE A 429 27.91 -8.89 -5.61
CA ILE A 429 28.80 -9.18 -6.75
C ILE A 429 29.85 -10.20 -6.31
N ASN A 430 30.06 -11.24 -7.12
CA ASN A 430 31.11 -12.20 -6.88
C ASN A 430 32.40 -11.79 -7.60
N ASN A 431 33.35 -11.20 -6.87
CA ASN A 431 34.64 -10.76 -7.43
C ASN A 431 35.46 -11.87 -8.13
N ASP A 432 35.16 -13.14 -7.86
CA ASP A 432 35.86 -14.26 -8.50
C ASP A 432 35.42 -14.50 -9.96
N TYR A 433 34.22 -14.04 -10.34
CA TYR A 433 33.63 -14.28 -11.67
C TYR A 433 33.13 -13.02 -12.37
N TYR A 434 32.96 -11.91 -11.65
CA TYR A 434 32.48 -10.66 -12.21
C TYR A 434 33.52 -10.02 -13.15
N GLU A 435 33.09 -9.74 -14.39
CA GLU A 435 33.89 -9.03 -15.39
C GLU A 435 33.33 -7.62 -15.63
N GLU A 436 34.17 -6.60 -15.44
CA GLU A 436 33.81 -5.21 -15.70
C GLU A 436 33.60 -4.97 -17.21
N GLY A 437 32.45 -4.40 -17.58
CA GLY A 437 32.10 -4.10 -18.99
C GLY A 437 31.18 -5.11 -19.67
N ARG A 438 30.90 -6.26 -19.05
CA ARG A 438 29.84 -7.20 -19.47
C ARG A 438 28.51 -6.86 -18.78
N THR A 439 27.38 -7.15 -19.42
CA THR A 439 26.07 -7.12 -18.74
C THR A 439 26.04 -8.19 -17.66
N PRO A 440 25.94 -7.82 -16.37
CA PRO A 440 25.96 -8.80 -15.29
C PRO A 440 24.69 -9.65 -15.29
N ASN A 441 24.83 -10.95 -15.10
CA ASN A 441 23.75 -11.91 -14.95
C ASN A 441 23.62 -12.33 -13.49
N PHE A 442 22.61 -11.87 -12.78
CA PHE A 442 22.42 -12.19 -11.36
C PHE A 442 21.43 -13.35 -11.18
N ALA A 443 21.75 -14.28 -10.28
CA ALA A 443 20.77 -15.26 -9.81
C ALA A 443 19.80 -14.58 -8.83
N GLU A 444 18.49 -14.72 -9.06
CA GLU A 444 17.45 -14.16 -8.20
C GLU A 444 16.82 -15.23 -7.30
N PHE A 445 16.73 -14.94 -6.00
CA PHE A 445 16.05 -15.76 -5.01
C PHE A 445 15.07 -14.97 -4.16
N GLN A 446 13.94 -15.57 -3.79
CA GLN A 446 12.92 -14.91 -2.98
C GLN A 446 12.95 -15.40 -1.54
N ILE A 447 13.17 -14.49 -0.59
CA ILE A 447 13.13 -14.75 0.86
C ILE A 447 12.21 -13.72 1.51
N LEU A 448 10.90 -13.99 1.42
CA LEU A 448 9.84 -13.04 1.82
C LEU A 448 9.66 -12.91 3.33
N GLY A 449 10.28 -13.79 4.13
CA GLY A 449 10.31 -13.65 5.59
C GLY A 449 11.38 -12.66 6.08
N CYS A 450 12.27 -12.21 5.19
CA CYS A 450 13.30 -11.21 5.49
C CYS A 450 12.71 -9.81 5.32
N HIS A 451 12.89 -8.96 6.33
CA HIS A 451 12.37 -7.59 6.36
C HIS A 451 13.45 -6.51 6.39
N ASN A 452 14.71 -6.90 6.20
CA ASN A 452 15.84 -5.98 6.32
C ASN A 452 16.78 -6.12 5.11
N HIS A 453 17.13 -4.99 4.49
CA HIS A 453 18.05 -4.91 3.37
C HIS A 453 19.42 -5.52 3.68
N ASN A 454 20.03 -5.15 4.81
CA ASN A 454 21.34 -5.64 5.23
C ASN A 454 21.36 -7.17 5.38
N GLN A 455 20.30 -7.71 5.98
CA GLN A 455 20.10 -9.15 6.13
C GLN A 455 19.97 -9.84 4.76
N ALA A 456 19.19 -9.26 3.84
CA ALA A 456 19.04 -9.79 2.49
C ALA A 456 20.38 -9.82 1.73
N VAL A 457 21.20 -8.76 1.77
CA VAL A 457 22.51 -8.74 1.08
C VAL A 457 23.49 -9.75 1.70
N ARG A 458 23.48 -9.91 3.04
CA ARG A 458 24.28 -10.95 3.73
C ARG A 458 23.90 -12.35 3.27
N LEU A 459 22.61 -12.64 3.16
CA LEU A 459 22.13 -13.93 2.66
C LEU A 459 22.52 -14.11 1.18
N ALA A 460 22.49 -13.05 0.37
CA ALA A 460 22.91 -13.10 -1.04
C ALA A 460 24.38 -13.49 -1.16
N LYS A 461 25.26 -12.91 -0.34
CA LYS A 461 26.68 -13.28 -0.23
C LYS A 461 26.86 -14.75 0.16
N ALA A 462 26.17 -15.20 1.20
CA ALA A 462 26.30 -16.56 1.70
C ALA A 462 25.90 -17.60 0.65
N ILE A 463 24.78 -17.36 -0.04
CA ILE A 463 24.25 -18.19 -1.13
C ILE A 463 25.17 -18.15 -2.35
N GLY A 464 25.60 -16.96 -2.77
CA GLY A 464 26.46 -16.80 -3.95
C GLY A 464 27.80 -17.53 -3.81
N LYS A 465 28.47 -17.39 -2.66
CA LYS A 465 29.70 -18.14 -2.36
C LYS A 465 29.48 -19.67 -2.26
N ARG A 466 28.23 -20.16 -2.08
CA ARG A 466 27.89 -21.60 -2.04
C ARG A 466 27.58 -22.15 -3.43
N LEU A 467 26.93 -21.34 -4.27
CA LEU A 467 26.61 -21.69 -5.65
C LEU A 467 27.87 -21.73 -6.54
N GLN A 468 28.79 -20.79 -6.29
CA GLN A 468 29.98 -20.56 -7.12
C GLN A 468 31.29 -20.67 -6.33
N PRO A 469 31.60 -21.83 -5.73
CA PRO A 469 32.91 -22.03 -5.13
C PRO A 469 33.96 -22.34 -6.21
N ARG A 470 35.22 -22.00 -5.91
CA ARG A 470 36.37 -22.28 -6.80
C ARG A 470 36.50 -23.78 -7.10
N HIS A 471 36.28 -24.61 -6.07
CA HIS A 471 36.33 -26.06 -6.14
C HIS A 471 35.26 -26.69 -5.26
N LYS A 472 34.82 -27.89 -5.65
CA LYS A 472 33.88 -28.74 -4.90
C LYS A 472 34.58 -30.05 -4.62
N LEU A 473 34.47 -30.53 -3.39
CA LEU A 473 35.11 -31.78 -2.97
C LEU A 473 34.04 -32.82 -2.63
N GLY A 474 34.32 -34.08 -2.95
CA GLY A 474 33.51 -35.23 -2.56
C GLY A 474 34.38 -36.30 -1.92
N PRO A 475 34.76 -36.15 -0.64
CA PRO A 475 35.52 -37.18 0.07
C PRO A 475 34.68 -38.42 0.41
N LEU A 476 35.32 -39.58 0.31
CA LEU A 476 34.94 -40.80 1.01
C LEU A 476 35.68 -40.86 2.33
N LEU A 477 34.91 -40.87 3.41
CA LEU A 477 35.41 -40.76 4.78
C LEU A 477 35.16 -42.05 5.55
N GLY A 478 36.01 -42.32 6.53
CA GLY A 478 35.78 -43.38 7.51
C GLY A 478 34.64 -43.06 8.50
N PRO A 479 34.39 -43.93 9.49
CA PRO A 479 33.25 -43.83 10.41
C PRO A 479 33.19 -42.53 11.24
N LYS A 480 34.32 -41.82 11.41
CA LYS A 480 34.37 -40.52 12.10
C LYS A 480 33.45 -39.48 11.45
N ALA A 481 33.18 -39.60 10.14
CA ALA A 481 32.28 -38.71 9.42
C ALA A 481 30.84 -38.71 9.95
N LEU A 482 30.43 -39.71 10.73
CA LEU A 482 29.16 -39.65 11.46
C LEU A 482 29.04 -38.44 12.38
N LEU A 483 30.17 -37.96 12.95
CA LEU A 483 30.19 -36.76 13.77
C LEU A 483 29.89 -35.50 12.94
N ALA A 484 30.24 -35.49 11.66
CA ALA A 484 29.97 -34.37 10.75
C ALA A 484 28.48 -34.13 10.52
N ARG A 485 27.59 -35.10 10.84
CA ARG A 485 26.13 -34.88 10.79
C ARG A 485 25.62 -33.83 11.78
N ARG A 486 26.43 -33.46 12.77
CA ARG A 486 26.09 -32.47 13.81
C ARG A 486 26.82 -31.15 13.65
N GLU A 487 27.69 -31.07 12.65
CA GLU A 487 28.55 -29.92 12.40
C GLU A 487 28.15 -29.30 11.06
N ARG A 488 28.32 -27.99 10.94
CA ARG A 488 28.13 -27.27 9.67
C ARG A 488 29.43 -27.13 8.89
N ILE A 489 30.53 -26.94 9.62
CA ILE A 489 31.86 -26.64 9.08
C ILE A 489 32.84 -27.71 9.59
N VAL A 490 33.69 -28.20 8.70
CA VAL A 490 34.76 -29.16 9.00
C VAL A 490 36.09 -28.64 8.48
N ALA A 491 37.17 -28.95 9.19
CA ALA A 491 38.53 -28.70 8.72
C ALA A 491 39.05 -29.92 7.96
N LEU A 492 39.71 -29.69 6.84
CA LEU A 492 40.45 -30.72 6.09
C LEU A 492 41.95 -30.46 6.22
N ASP A 493 42.68 -31.50 6.61
CA ASP A 493 44.14 -31.58 6.57
C ASP A 493 44.52 -32.62 5.51
N TYR A 494 44.69 -32.16 4.27
CA TYR A 494 44.88 -33.04 3.11
C TYR A 494 46.21 -32.82 2.41
N ASP A 495 46.35 -31.69 1.72
CA ASP A 495 47.57 -31.22 1.05
C ASP A 495 47.62 -29.69 1.01
N ASP A 496 48.67 -29.09 0.45
CA ASP A 496 48.84 -27.64 0.40
C ASP A 496 47.72 -26.89 -0.37
N THR A 497 46.92 -27.60 -1.19
CA THR A 497 45.89 -27.00 -2.05
C THR A 497 44.49 -27.09 -1.43
N PHE A 498 44.15 -28.23 -0.83
CA PHE A 498 42.83 -28.53 -0.29
C PHE A 498 42.78 -28.51 1.24
N THR A 499 43.86 -28.14 1.91
CA THR A 499 43.85 -27.89 3.36
C THR A 499 43.11 -26.59 3.67
N GLY A 500 42.19 -26.64 4.63
CA GLY A 500 41.41 -25.48 5.03
C GLY A 500 40.04 -25.84 5.60
N ASN A 501 39.17 -24.84 5.67
CA ASN A 501 37.83 -24.97 6.24
C ASN A 501 36.79 -25.16 5.12
N TYR A 502 35.87 -26.09 5.34
CA TYR A 502 34.85 -26.48 4.37
C TYR A 502 33.47 -26.54 5.01
N GLU A 503 32.45 -25.99 4.35
CA GLU A 503 31.05 -26.18 4.68
C GLU A 503 30.55 -27.51 4.10
N ILE A 504 29.75 -28.24 4.88
CA ILE A 504 29.09 -29.46 4.43
C ILE A 504 27.90 -29.08 3.55
N ALA A 505 28.01 -29.33 2.25
CA ALA A 505 27.03 -28.94 1.26
C ALA A 505 26.01 -30.03 0.93
N SER A 506 26.32 -31.31 1.21
CA SER A 506 25.36 -32.42 1.07
C SER A 506 25.22 -33.17 2.39
N PRO A 507 24.06 -33.81 2.65
CA PRO A 507 23.92 -34.72 3.79
C PRO A 507 25.04 -35.77 3.81
N VAL A 508 25.44 -36.17 5.02
CA VAL A 508 26.42 -37.24 5.22
C VAL A 508 25.71 -38.58 5.07
N GLU A 509 25.94 -39.23 3.94
CA GLU A 509 25.35 -40.53 3.61
C GLU A 509 26.26 -41.68 4.04
N LEU A 510 25.65 -42.77 4.50
CA LEU A 510 26.36 -44.01 4.88
C LEU A 510 26.21 -45.05 3.78
N ASP A 511 27.25 -45.85 3.58
CA ASP A 511 27.17 -47.06 2.78
C ASP A 511 26.30 -48.14 3.48
N GLU A 512 25.85 -49.14 2.71
CA GLU A 512 25.04 -50.25 3.24
C GLU A 512 25.73 -51.01 4.39
N SER A 513 27.07 -50.98 4.41
CA SER A 513 27.89 -51.61 5.45
C SER A 513 28.07 -50.75 6.71
N GLY A 514 27.68 -49.47 6.68
CA GLY A 514 27.83 -48.50 7.77
C GLY A 514 29.28 -48.16 8.13
N LYS A 515 30.24 -48.43 7.24
CA LYS A 515 31.69 -48.26 7.49
C LYS A 515 32.30 -47.09 6.74
N ILE A 516 31.68 -46.68 5.64
CA ILE A 516 32.14 -45.58 4.80
C ILE A 516 31.03 -44.53 4.74
N SER A 517 31.43 -43.27 4.87
CA SER A 517 30.52 -42.14 4.70
C SER A 517 30.95 -41.30 3.51
N SER A 518 30.00 -40.62 2.89
CA SER A 518 30.25 -39.71 1.78
C SER A 518 29.52 -38.40 1.99
N THR A 519 30.15 -37.30 1.60
CA THR A 519 29.58 -35.95 1.71
C THR A 519 30.23 -35.03 0.68
N GLY A 520 29.51 -34.00 0.25
CA GLY A 520 30.01 -32.91 -0.57
C GLY A 520 30.46 -31.75 0.30
N LEU A 521 31.64 -31.21 0.01
CA LEU A 521 32.27 -30.12 0.75
C LEU A 521 32.54 -28.93 -0.17
N VAL A 522 32.30 -27.72 0.36
CA VAL A 522 32.48 -26.44 -0.33
C VAL A 522 33.39 -25.54 0.51
N PRO A 523 34.42 -24.90 -0.07
CA PRO A 523 35.32 -24.03 0.69
C PRO A 523 34.57 -22.88 1.37
N ILE A 524 34.96 -22.57 2.60
CA ILE A 524 34.36 -21.50 3.40
C ILE A 524 35.43 -20.68 4.12
N ASP A 525 35.17 -19.37 4.25
CA ASP A 525 35.98 -18.42 5.00
C ASP A 525 35.17 -17.76 6.13
N GLN A 526 35.87 -17.04 7.01
CA GLN A 526 35.26 -16.31 8.13
C GLN A 526 34.35 -15.14 7.72
N TYR A 527 34.43 -14.70 6.47
CA TYR A 527 33.68 -13.56 5.94
C TYR A 527 32.41 -13.98 5.19
N ARG A 528 32.10 -15.29 5.12
CA ARG A 528 30.92 -15.84 4.44
C ARG A 528 29.61 -15.11 4.79
N TRP A 529 29.43 -14.77 6.06
CA TRP A 529 28.22 -14.09 6.58
C TRP A 529 28.49 -12.67 7.09
N THR A 530 29.67 -12.11 6.79
CA THR A 530 30.07 -10.76 7.21
C THR A 530 30.27 -9.90 5.97
N LEU A 531 29.48 -8.82 5.86
CA LEU A 531 29.63 -7.86 4.77
C LEU A 531 30.89 -7.01 5.00
N LEU A 532 31.73 -6.91 3.98
CA LEU A 532 32.89 -6.02 3.97
C LEU A 532 32.47 -4.58 3.65
N PRO A 533 33.30 -3.57 3.96
CA PRO A 533 32.99 -2.18 3.64
C PRO A 533 32.61 -1.99 2.16
N GLY A 534 31.41 -1.48 1.90
CA GLY A 534 30.89 -1.25 0.55
C GLY A 534 30.08 -2.40 -0.07
N GLU A 535 30.09 -3.62 0.48
CA GLU A 535 29.36 -4.76 -0.10
C GLU A 535 27.82 -4.68 0.06
N GLU A 536 27.32 -3.90 1.01
CA GLU A 536 25.88 -3.74 1.26
C GLU A 536 25.14 -3.02 0.11
N GLY A 537 25.85 -2.24 -0.70
CA GLY A 537 25.25 -1.41 -1.75
C GLY A 537 24.35 -0.31 -1.21
N ASP A 538 23.44 0.20 -2.04
CA ASP A 538 22.41 1.15 -1.64
C ASP A 538 21.05 0.45 -1.54
N LYS A 539 20.24 0.85 -0.55
CA LYS A 539 18.84 0.42 -0.43
C LYS A 539 18.06 0.89 -1.67
N PRO A 540 17.08 0.12 -2.19
CA PRO A 540 16.22 0.56 -3.28
C PRO A 540 15.60 1.92 -2.98
N ALA A 541 15.50 2.79 -3.98
CA ALA A 541 14.91 4.12 -3.80
C ALA A 541 13.42 4.03 -3.39
N PRO A 542 12.92 4.98 -2.59
CA PRO A 542 11.52 5.00 -2.19
C PRO A 542 10.60 5.08 -3.39
N LEU A 543 9.42 4.46 -3.26
CA LEU A 543 8.34 4.66 -4.21
C LEU A 543 8.04 6.16 -4.32
N VAL A 544 7.82 6.62 -5.56
CA VAL A 544 7.47 8.02 -5.85
C VAL A 544 6.26 8.38 -5.00
N ASP A 545 6.38 9.48 -4.25
CA ASP A 545 5.27 10.01 -3.47
C ASP A 545 4.08 10.24 -4.41
N THR A 546 2.99 9.51 -4.16
CA THR A 546 1.77 9.58 -4.97
C THR A 546 0.82 10.64 -4.44
N THR A 547 1.27 11.54 -3.55
CA THR A 547 0.53 12.77 -3.25
C THR A 547 0.26 13.52 -4.56
N GLN A 548 -0.91 13.31 -5.13
CA GLN A 548 -1.40 14.14 -6.22
C GLN A 548 -1.56 15.53 -5.64
N THR A 549 -0.68 16.44 -6.04
CA THR A 549 -0.97 17.86 -6.02
C THR A 549 -2.19 18.08 -6.90
N ASN A 550 -3.36 18.18 -6.26
CA ASN A 550 -4.63 18.52 -6.89
C ASN A 550 -4.62 20.00 -7.29
N ASP A 551 -3.74 20.38 -8.22
CA ASP A 551 -3.77 21.70 -8.84
C ASP A 551 -4.94 21.75 -9.82
N LEU A 552 -6.14 21.92 -9.25
CA LEU A 552 -7.39 22.01 -9.98
C LEU A 552 -7.60 23.48 -10.36
N ALA A 553 -7.39 23.80 -11.63
CA ALA A 553 -7.62 25.14 -12.15
C ALA A 553 -9.09 25.57 -12.03
N ALA A 554 -9.30 26.85 -11.72
CA ALA A 554 -10.62 27.47 -11.69
C ALA A 554 -11.30 27.48 -13.07
N PRO A 555 -12.63 27.68 -13.15
CA PRO A 555 -13.36 27.79 -14.41
C PRO A 555 -12.79 28.90 -15.31
N SER A 556 -12.51 28.58 -16.56
CA SER A 556 -12.14 29.55 -17.60
C SER A 556 -13.37 30.27 -18.16
N ASN A 557 -13.21 31.52 -18.58
CA ASN A 557 -14.25 32.34 -19.21
C ASN A 557 -15.55 32.43 -18.39
N LEU A 558 -15.42 32.49 -17.06
CA LEU A 558 -16.55 32.68 -16.16
C LEU A 558 -17.16 34.08 -16.38
N SER A 559 -18.46 34.13 -16.69
CA SER A 559 -19.26 35.34 -16.68
C SER A 559 -20.38 35.21 -15.65
N LEU A 560 -20.57 36.26 -14.84
CA LEU A 560 -21.59 36.31 -13.79
C LEU A 560 -22.52 37.47 -14.10
N SER A 561 -23.83 37.22 -14.12
CA SER A 561 -24.84 38.23 -14.46
C SER A 561 -26.13 38.04 -13.65
N ALA A 562 -26.94 39.09 -13.58
CA ALA A 562 -28.31 39.00 -13.11
C ALA A 562 -29.24 38.80 -14.31
N ALA A 563 -30.21 37.89 -14.18
CA ALA A 563 -31.19 37.59 -15.21
C ALA A 563 -32.61 37.53 -14.63
N PRO A 564 -33.64 38.00 -15.36
CA PRO A 564 -35.02 37.85 -14.93
C PRO A 564 -35.44 36.38 -14.96
N VAL A 565 -36.22 35.96 -13.96
CA VAL A 565 -36.75 34.59 -13.91
C VAL A 565 -37.80 34.41 -15.02
N PRO A 566 -37.66 33.41 -15.92
CA PRO A 566 -38.62 33.17 -16.98
C PRO A 566 -40.05 32.98 -16.45
N GLY A 567 -41.01 33.75 -16.97
CA GLY A 567 -42.42 33.69 -16.56
C GLY A 567 -42.83 34.62 -15.42
N SER A 568 -41.91 35.38 -14.82
CA SER A 568 -42.18 36.30 -13.69
C SER A 568 -42.65 37.71 -14.07
N THR A 569 -42.86 38.00 -15.36
CA THR A 569 -43.19 39.36 -15.86
C THR A 569 -42.17 40.42 -15.40
N GLY A 570 -40.90 40.02 -15.18
CA GLY A 570 -39.83 40.93 -14.76
C GLY A 570 -39.83 41.28 -13.26
N SER A 571 -40.66 40.64 -12.44
CA SER A 571 -40.74 40.92 -10.99
C SER A 571 -39.81 40.05 -10.12
N SER A 572 -38.99 39.20 -10.72
CA SER A 572 -38.10 38.29 -9.99
C SER A 572 -36.79 38.13 -10.73
N VAL A 573 -35.68 38.15 -10.00
CA VAL A 573 -34.32 38.07 -10.52
C VAL A 573 -33.59 36.86 -9.94
N ARG A 574 -32.71 36.26 -10.73
CA ARG A 574 -31.74 35.25 -10.31
C ARG A 574 -30.35 35.64 -10.79
N LEU A 575 -29.32 35.07 -10.18
CA LEU A 575 -27.95 35.20 -10.67
C LEU A 575 -27.63 34.01 -11.57
N GLU A 576 -26.93 34.27 -12.67
CA GLU A 576 -26.48 33.28 -13.62
C GLU A 576 -24.95 33.30 -13.75
N ALA A 577 -24.38 32.12 -13.94
CA ALA A 577 -22.96 31.90 -14.14
C ALA A 577 -22.77 31.07 -15.42
N THR A 578 -22.07 31.62 -16.41
CA THR A 578 -21.69 30.88 -17.63
C THR A 578 -20.19 30.64 -17.64
N PHE A 579 -19.75 29.45 -18.05
CA PHE A 579 -18.34 29.06 -18.00
C PHE A 579 -17.97 28.09 -19.13
N ASP A 580 -16.68 27.93 -19.40
CA ASP A 580 -16.23 26.91 -20.35
C ASP A 580 -16.18 25.51 -19.75
N ALA A 581 -16.36 24.51 -20.61
CA ALA A 581 -16.21 23.11 -20.22
C ALA A 581 -14.80 22.86 -19.63
N PRO A 582 -14.69 22.08 -18.55
CA PRO A 582 -13.40 21.79 -17.96
C PRO A 582 -12.49 21.00 -18.92
N PRO A 583 -11.16 21.16 -18.81
CA PRO A 583 -10.21 20.47 -19.68
C PRO A 583 -10.23 18.95 -19.52
N ARG A 584 -10.77 18.45 -18.40
CA ARG A 584 -10.93 17.02 -18.12
C ARG A 584 -12.38 16.72 -17.73
N LEU A 585 -12.86 15.56 -18.18
CA LEU A 585 -14.22 15.09 -17.94
C LEU A 585 -14.52 14.76 -16.47
N ASP A 586 -13.49 14.54 -15.65
CA ASP A 586 -13.64 14.26 -14.22
C ASP A 586 -13.75 15.52 -13.35
N HIS A 587 -13.66 16.72 -13.91
CA HIS A 587 -13.80 17.97 -13.16
C HIS A 587 -15.23 18.49 -13.26
N ARG A 588 -15.74 19.06 -12.17
CA ARG A 588 -17.00 19.82 -12.13
C ARG A 588 -16.78 21.12 -11.35
N TYR A 589 -17.60 22.12 -11.59
CA TYR A 589 -17.52 23.40 -10.90
C TYR A 589 -18.59 23.52 -9.82
N GLU A 590 -18.23 24.15 -8.72
CA GLU A 590 -19.10 24.44 -7.60
C GLU A 590 -19.14 25.96 -7.40
N PHE A 591 -20.34 26.52 -7.31
CA PHE A 591 -20.57 27.94 -7.12
C PHE A 591 -21.47 28.14 -5.90
N GLU A 592 -21.14 29.16 -5.12
CA GLU A 592 -21.94 29.60 -3.98
C GLU A 592 -22.12 31.12 -4.00
N TYR A 593 -23.23 31.58 -3.42
CA TYR A 593 -23.55 33.00 -3.27
C TYR A 593 -24.01 33.33 -1.86
N ARG A 594 -23.85 34.60 -1.48
CA ARG A 594 -24.45 35.19 -0.27
C ARG A 594 -24.76 36.67 -0.50
N LYS A 595 -25.76 37.21 0.19
CA LYS A 595 -26.03 38.66 0.17
C LYS A 595 -24.88 39.37 0.90
N GLN A 596 -24.42 40.50 0.37
CA GLN A 596 -23.32 41.24 0.99
C GLN A 596 -23.70 41.64 2.44
N GLY A 597 -22.85 41.24 3.40
CA GLY A 597 -23.10 41.43 4.83
C GLY A 597 -23.70 40.20 5.55
N GLU A 598 -24.13 39.16 4.82
CA GLU A 598 -24.50 37.88 5.43
C GLU A 598 -23.30 36.94 5.61
N THR A 599 -23.41 35.98 6.54
CA THR A 599 -22.35 35.00 6.83
C THR A 599 -22.59 33.64 6.19
N ALA A 600 -23.83 33.31 5.84
CA ALA A 600 -24.21 32.00 5.32
C ALA A 600 -24.14 31.96 3.78
N TRP A 601 -23.42 30.99 3.24
CA TRP A 601 -23.35 30.72 1.80
C TRP A 601 -24.47 29.78 1.35
N ARG A 602 -24.97 29.99 0.13
CA ARG A 602 -25.98 29.16 -0.53
C ARG A 602 -25.45 28.65 -1.87
N LEU A 603 -25.88 27.47 -2.29
CA LEU A 603 -25.39 26.81 -3.50
C LEU A 603 -26.13 27.31 -4.75
N PHE A 604 -25.39 27.41 -5.86
CA PHE A 604 -25.99 27.44 -7.20
C PHE A 604 -26.47 26.04 -7.59
N ILE A 605 -27.46 25.99 -8.47
CA ILE A 605 -27.75 24.80 -9.28
C ILE A 605 -26.86 24.88 -10.52
N VAL A 606 -25.93 23.94 -10.67
CA VAL A 606 -24.94 23.94 -11.77
C VAL A 606 -25.26 22.82 -12.75
N ASN A 607 -25.54 23.17 -14.00
CA ASN A 607 -25.67 22.23 -15.11
C ASN A 607 -24.39 22.28 -15.96
N MET A 608 -23.57 21.23 -15.85
CA MET A 608 -22.30 21.12 -16.58
C MET A 608 -22.48 20.93 -18.09
N ASP A 609 -23.59 20.32 -18.53
CA ASP A 609 -23.86 20.07 -19.96
C ASP A 609 -24.30 21.36 -20.66
N GLU A 610 -25.16 22.13 -20.00
CA GLU A 610 -25.63 23.44 -20.49
C GLU A 610 -24.63 24.57 -20.22
N ARG A 611 -23.57 24.30 -19.45
CA ARG A 611 -22.53 25.26 -19.04
C ARG A 611 -23.10 26.49 -18.33
N LEU A 612 -24.12 26.24 -17.51
CA LEU A 612 -24.91 27.26 -16.84
C LEU A 612 -25.09 26.89 -15.37
N GLY A 613 -24.71 27.80 -14.48
CA GLY A 613 -25.12 27.81 -13.08
C GLY A 613 -26.18 28.88 -12.86
N TYR A 614 -27.18 28.62 -12.03
CA TYR A 614 -28.13 29.65 -11.61
C TYR A 614 -28.54 29.49 -10.14
N THR A 615 -28.91 30.61 -9.52
CA THR A 615 -29.44 30.65 -8.15
C THR A 615 -30.95 30.44 -8.12
N ASP A 616 -31.51 30.26 -6.92
CA ASP A 616 -32.92 30.56 -6.68
C ASP A 616 -33.19 32.07 -6.87
N THR A 617 -34.44 32.49 -6.75
CA THR A 617 -34.84 33.90 -6.80
C THR A 617 -34.13 34.67 -5.69
N VAL A 618 -33.51 35.78 -6.06
CA VAL A 618 -32.80 36.67 -5.15
C VAL A 618 -33.50 38.03 -5.05
N GLU A 619 -33.21 38.76 -3.97
CA GLU A 619 -33.77 40.09 -3.74
C GLU A 619 -33.27 41.10 -4.79
N ASP A 620 -34.21 41.78 -5.45
CA ASP A 620 -33.93 42.81 -6.46
C ASP A 620 -33.27 44.04 -5.81
N GLY A 621 -32.28 44.62 -6.49
CA GLY A 621 -31.46 45.73 -6.02
C GLY A 621 -30.35 45.35 -5.03
N ALA A 622 -30.28 44.11 -4.55
CA ALA A 622 -29.26 43.68 -3.59
C ALA A 622 -27.95 43.22 -4.27
N THR A 623 -26.82 43.48 -3.62
CA THR A 623 -25.50 42.99 -4.04
C THR A 623 -25.20 41.63 -3.41
N TYR A 624 -24.75 40.68 -4.22
CA TYR A 624 -24.35 39.34 -3.81
C TYR A 624 -22.87 39.11 -4.08
N GLU A 625 -22.19 38.45 -3.14
CA GLU A 625 -20.84 37.91 -3.31
C GLU A 625 -20.95 36.47 -3.80
N ILE A 626 -20.10 36.10 -4.74
CA ILE A 626 -20.07 34.76 -5.35
C ILE A 626 -18.68 34.17 -5.15
N ARG A 627 -18.60 32.94 -4.68
CA ARG A 627 -17.35 32.16 -4.65
C ARG A 627 -17.50 30.90 -5.48
N TYR A 628 -16.41 30.47 -6.10
CA TYR A 628 -16.42 29.30 -6.97
C TYR A 628 -15.11 28.52 -6.89
N ARG A 629 -15.19 27.22 -7.17
CA ARG A 629 -14.04 26.30 -7.15
C ARG A 629 -14.25 25.14 -8.12
N THR A 630 -13.17 24.41 -8.38
CA THR A 630 -13.20 23.17 -9.19
C THR A 630 -13.07 21.97 -8.27
N VAL A 631 -13.90 20.95 -8.49
CA VAL A 631 -13.84 19.69 -7.75
C VAL A 631 -13.75 18.51 -8.73
N SER A 632 -12.96 17.50 -8.39
CA SER A 632 -12.78 16.31 -9.21
C SER A 632 -13.65 15.14 -8.73
N THR A 633 -13.99 14.22 -9.63
CA THR A 633 -14.67 12.96 -9.30
C THR A 633 -13.84 12.11 -8.32
N ALA A 634 -12.51 12.29 -8.30
CA ALA A 634 -11.60 11.64 -7.36
C ALA A 634 -11.56 12.30 -5.95
N GLY A 635 -12.40 13.30 -5.70
CA GLY A 635 -12.58 13.93 -4.39
C GLY A 635 -11.64 15.11 -4.10
N GLY A 636 -10.80 15.51 -5.06
CA GLY A 636 -9.99 16.72 -4.94
C GLY A 636 -10.85 17.98 -5.09
N ALA A 637 -10.52 19.05 -4.37
CA ALA A 637 -11.14 20.37 -4.52
C ALA A 637 -10.04 21.43 -4.56
N SER A 638 -10.18 22.42 -5.45
CA SER A 638 -9.35 23.63 -5.39
C SER A 638 -9.76 24.49 -4.18
N GLU A 639 -8.86 25.37 -3.76
CA GLU A 639 -9.25 26.50 -2.92
C GLU A 639 -10.31 27.35 -3.63
N TRP A 640 -11.15 28.03 -2.84
CA TRP A 640 -12.09 29.00 -3.37
C TRP A 640 -11.33 30.17 -4.00
N VAL A 641 -11.76 30.61 -5.18
CA VAL A 641 -11.12 31.75 -5.85
C VAL A 641 -11.32 33.02 -5.03
N ASP A 642 -10.22 33.71 -4.73
CA ASP A 642 -10.16 35.00 -4.02
C ASP A 642 -9.50 36.06 -4.93
N PRO A 643 -10.02 37.29 -5.01
CA PRO A 643 -11.20 37.83 -4.30
C PRO A 643 -12.54 37.34 -4.87
N TYR A 644 -13.58 37.32 -4.02
CA TYR A 644 -14.94 36.96 -4.43
C TYR A 644 -15.56 38.03 -5.34
N PRO A 645 -15.98 37.70 -6.58
CA PRO A 645 -16.73 38.63 -7.42
C PRO A 645 -18.08 39.01 -6.79
N THR A 646 -18.56 40.20 -7.13
CA THR A 646 -19.87 40.71 -6.70
C THR A 646 -20.78 40.98 -7.89
N VAL A 647 -22.08 40.72 -7.72
CA VAL A 647 -23.12 40.98 -8.72
C VAL A 647 -24.30 41.68 -8.06
N VAL A 648 -24.79 42.75 -8.67
CA VAL A 648 -26.04 43.41 -8.27
C VAL A 648 -27.19 42.68 -8.97
N ALA A 649 -28.13 42.17 -8.18
CA ALA A 649 -29.35 41.58 -8.72
C ALA A 649 -30.26 42.70 -9.23
N THR A 650 -30.54 42.74 -10.53
CA THR A 650 -31.47 43.71 -11.14
C THR A 650 -32.44 42.98 -12.05
N ALA A 651 -33.73 43.00 -11.72
CA ALA A 651 -34.76 42.26 -12.45
C ALA A 651 -35.14 42.90 -13.80
N ASP A 652 -35.27 44.22 -13.84
CA ASP A 652 -35.51 45.01 -15.05
C ASP A 652 -34.44 46.09 -15.19
N THR A 653 -33.56 45.93 -16.16
CA THR A 653 -32.50 46.90 -16.50
C THR A 653 -32.96 47.98 -17.47
N THR A 654 -34.19 47.89 -17.99
CA THR A 654 -34.74 48.85 -18.94
C THR A 654 -35.39 50.00 -18.19
N ALA A 655 -34.89 51.22 -18.39
CA ALA A 655 -35.53 52.40 -17.83
C ALA A 655 -36.90 52.66 -18.48
N PRO A 656 -37.88 53.23 -17.76
CA PRO A 656 -39.10 53.74 -18.38
C PRO A 656 -38.83 54.98 -19.24
N ASP A 657 -39.78 55.34 -20.11
CA ASP A 657 -39.72 56.61 -20.85
C ASP A 657 -39.78 57.81 -19.87
N PRO A 658 -39.30 59.00 -20.25
CA PRO A 658 -39.41 60.19 -19.40
C PRO A 658 -40.87 60.56 -19.13
N VAL A 659 -41.12 61.15 -17.96
CA VAL A 659 -42.42 61.77 -17.64
C VAL A 659 -42.71 62.92 -18.62
N THR A 660 -43.99 63.28 -18.78
CA THR A 660 -44.40 64.38 -19.66
C THR A 660 -45.26 65.39 -18.91
N GLY A 661 -45.49 66.57 -19.49
CA GLY A 661 -46.36 67.59 -18.88
C GLY A 661 -45.85 68.11 -17.53
N VAL A 662 -44.54 68.07 -17.31
CA VAL A 662 -43.90 68.50 -16.06
C VAL A 662 -44.06 70.01 -15.89
N VAL A 663 -44.75 70.43 -14.85
CA VAL A 663 -44.98 71.84 -14.50
C VAL A 663 -44.72 72.03 -13.01
N ALA A 664 -43.91 73.03 -12.65
CA ALA A 664 -43.78 73.45 -11.26
C ALA A 664 -44.41 74.84 -11.08
N THR A 665 -45.25 74.98 -10.05
CA THR A 665 -45.98 76.20 -9.72
C THR A 665 -45.58 76.67 -8.32
N PRO A 666 -44.90 77.82 -8.17
CA PRO A 666 -44.45 78.31 -6.87
C PRO A 666 -45.60 78.94 -6.07
N GLY A 667 -45.60 78.70 -4.76
CA GLY A 667 -46.48 79.29 -3.75
C GLY A 667 -45.68 79.94 -2.62
N SER A 668 -46.35 80.41 -1.56
CA SER A 668 -45.66 80.99 -0.41
C SER A 668 -45.07 79.88 0.46
N GLY A 669 -43.74 79.75 0.44
CA GLY A 669 -43.01 78.69 1.17
C GLY A 669 -43.18 77.28 0.59
N GLU A 670 -43.67 77.14 -0.64
CA GLU A 670 -43.93 75.84 -1.28
C GLU A 670 -43.80 75.88 -2.81
N VAL A 671 -43.61 74.72 -3.45
CA VAL A 671 -43.70 74.54 -4.90
C VAL A 671 -44.52 73.28 -5.18
N GLN A 672 -45.59 73.39 -5.97
CA GLN A 672 -46.34 72.23 -6.47
C GLN A 672 -45.73 71.76 -7.78
N ILE A 673 -45.44 70.47 -7.90
CA ILE A 673 -44.90 69.82 -9.09
C ILE A 673 -45.95 68.85 -9.63
N ASP A 674 -46.39 69.09 -10.85
CA ASP A 674 -47.35 68.25 -11.57
C ASP A 674 -46.64 67.56 -12.74
N TRP A 675 -46.94 66.28 -12.99
CA TRP A 675 -46.43 65.55 -14.15
C TRP A 675 -47.44 64.49 -14.62
N THR A 676 -47.20 63.94 -15.81
CA THR A 676 -47.90 62.76 -16.33
C THR A 676 -46.89 61.62 -16.50
N ALA A 677 -47.17 60.50 -15.84
CA ALA A 677 -46.38 59.28 -15.97
C ALA A 677 -46.34 58.81 -17.44
N PRO A 678 -45.20 58.28 -17.92
CA PRO A 678 -45.10 57.73 -19.26
C PRO A 678 -46.06 56.54 -19.45
N ASN A 679 -46.40 56.23 -20.70
CA ASN A 679 -47.13 55.01 -21.06
C ASN A 679 -46.18 53.81 -21.25
N SER A 680 -45.21 53.66 -20.34
CA SER A 680 -44.28 52.52 -20.32
C SER A 680 -44.82 51.46 -19.37
N SER A 681 -44.91 50.20 -19.81
CA SER A 681 -45.48 49.12 -19.00
C SER A 681 -44.67 48.78 -17.75
N ASN A 682 -43.41 49.20 -17.69
CA ASN A 682 -42.51 49.00 -16.56
C ASN A 682 -42.43 50.21 -15.61
N TYR A 683 -43.18 51.29 -15.85
CA TYR A 683 -43.24 52.43 -14.94
C TYR A 683 -43.91 52.05 -13.61
N VAL A 684 -43.26 52.38 -12.49
CA VAL A 684 -43.77 52.12 -11.13
C VAL A 684 -43.85 53.40 -10.28
N GLY A 685 -43.07 54.44 -10.63
CA GLY A 685 -43.11 55.71 -9.91
C GLY A 685 -42.21 56.78 -10.53
N ALA A 686 -42.17 57.95 -9.89
CA ALA A 686 -41.27 59.04 -10.23
C ALA A 686 -40.48 59.51 -9.00
N ARG A 687 -39.19 59.76 -9.19
CA ARG A 687 -38.30 60.42 -8.23
C ARG A 687 -38.25 61.91 -8.54
N ILE A 688 -38.47 62.72 -7.51
CA ILE A 688 -38.39 64.18 -7.59
C ILE A 688 -37.09 64.62 -6.92
N TYR A 689 -36.23 65.23 -7.71
CA TYR A 689 -34.96 65.79 -7.28
C TYR A 689 -35.07 67.31 -7.18
N ARG A 690 -34.34 67.91 -6.23
CA ARG A 690 -34.30 69.36 -5.99
C ARG A 690 -32.88 69.85 -5.81
N TYR A 691 -32.58 71.04 -6.33
CA TYR A 691 -31.36 71.78 -6.04
C TYR A 691 -31.59 73.31 -6.08
N THR A 692 -30.60 74.10 -5.65
CA THR A 692 -30.64 75.58 -5.69
C THR A 692 -29.94 76.17 -6.93
N SER A 693 -29.39 75.31 -7.80
CA SER A 693 -28.76 75.67 -9.07
C SER A 693 -29.26 74.72 -10.15
N ASN A 694 -29.18 75.14 -11.42
CA ASN A 694 -29.58 74.30 -12.56
C ASN A 694 -28.54 73.21 -12.87
N ASP A 695 -28.36 72.26 -11.96
CA ASP A 695 -27.44 71.13 -12.09
C ASP A 695 -28.04 69.87 -11.48
N PHE A 696 -28.47 68.94 -12.33
CA PHE A 696 -29.07 67.68 -11.90
C PHE A 696 -28.06 66.77 -11.18
N ALA A 697 -26.80 66.77 -11.60
CA ALA A 697 -25.78 65.88 -11.03
C ALA A 697 -25.49 66.18 -9.55
N SER A 698 -25.72 67.43 -9.12
CA SER A 698 -25.59 67.87 -7.73
C SER A 698 -26.92 67.92 -6.98
N SER A 699 -28.02 67.51 -7.62
CA SER A 699 -29.35 67.57 -7.02
C SER A 699 -29.55 66.50 -5.96
N THR A 700 -30.49 66.75 -5.04
CA THR A 700 -30.85 65.82 -3.97
C THR A 700 -32.24 65.24 -4.20
N LEU A 701 -32.39 63.92 -4.06
CA LEU A 701 -33.70 63.28 -4.07
C LEU A 701 -34.52 63.78 -2.88
N VAL A 702 -35.66 64.44 -3.15
CA VAL A 702 -36.55 64.96 -2.10
C VAL A 702 -37.80 64.10 -1.92
N ARG A 703 -38.23 63.38 -2.95
CA ARG A 703 -39.42 62.51 -2.88
C ARG A 703 -39.37 61.38 -3.91
N THR A 704 -39.98 60.25 -3.58
CA THR A 704 -40.38 59.21 -4.55
C THR A 704 -41.89 59.07 -4.45
N GLU A 705 -42.60 59.19 -5.57
CA GLU A 705 -44.04 58.97 -5.68
C GLU A 705 -44.31 57.74 -6.55
N TYR A 706 -45.21 56.88 -6.09
CA TYR A 706 -45.57 55.65 -6.79
C TYR A 706 -46.91 55.83 -7.50
N GLY A 707 -46.99 55.41 -8.77
CA GLY A 707 -48.15 55.67 -9.62
C GLY A 707 -48.27 54.68 -10.77
N ALA A 708 -49.43 54.68 -11.42
CA ALA A 708 -49.66 53.82 -12.58
C ALA A 708 -49.14 54.47 -13.88
N PRO A 709 -48.76 53.69 -14.90
CA PRO A 709 -48.43 54.23 -16.22
C PRO A 709 -49.56 55.10 -16.80
N ASN A 710 -49.21 56.12 -17.58
CA ASN A 710 -50.15 57.00 -18.28
C ASN A 710 -51.19 57.69 -17.36
N SER A 711 -50.80 58.00 -16.12
CA SER A 711 -51.64 58.73 -15.16
C SER A 711 -50.99 60.06 -14.75
N ALA A 712 -51.82 61.08 -14.54
CA ALA A 712 -51.36 62.36 -14.01
C ALA A 712 -51.14 62.23 -12.51
N ASP A 713 -50.07 62.86 -12.01
CA ASP A 713 -49.68 62.81 -10.61
C ASP A 713 -49.12 64.19 -10.17
N THR A 714 -49.12 64.45 -8.87
CA THR A 714 -48.78 65.75 -8.31
C THR A 714 -48.20 65.63 -6.90
N TRP A 715 -47.23 66.48 -6.59
CA TRP A 715 -46.66 66.59 -5.26
C TRP A 715 -46.30 68.04 -4.92
N THR A 716 -46.57 68.45 -3.67
CA THR A 716 -46.22 69.78 -3.15
C THR A 716 -45.04 69.69 -2.20
N ASP A 717 -43.93 70.33 -2.57
CA ASP A 717 -42.77 70.57 -1.70
C ASP A 717 -43.06 71.77 -0.81
N SER A 718 -43.16 71.57 0.51
CA SER A 718 -43.57 72.61 1.46
C SER A 718 -42.49 72.87 2.51
N GLY A 719 -42.52 74.05 3.12
CA GLY A 719 -41.55 74.45 4.14
C GLY A 719 -40.23 74.98 3.56
N LEU A 720 -40.27 75.50 2.34
CA LEU A 720 -39.12 76.09 1.64
C LEU A 720 -38.83 77.49 2.16
N ALA A 721 -37.54 77.84 2.25
CA ALA A 721 -37.12 79.21 2.50
C ALA A 721 -37.25 80.04 1.20
N PRO A 722 -37.34 81.37 1.28
CA PRO A 722 -37.31 82.21 0.08
C PRO A 722 -36.02 82.01 -0.71
N GLY A 723 -36.14 81.75 -2.01
CA GLY A 723 -35.01 81.45 -2.89
C GLY A 723 -35.40 80.80 -4.22
N ASP A 724 -34.42 80.58 -5.09
CA ASP A 724 -34.59 79.88 -6.36
C ASP A 724 -34.33 78.39 -6.21
N TYR A 725 -35.27 77.57 -6.69
CA TYR A 725 -35.19 76.12 -6.68
C TYR A 725 -35.36 75.55 -8.09
N TYR A 726 -34.64 74.47 -8.36
CA TYR A 726 -34.73 73.69 -9.59
C TYR A 726 -35.19 72.29 -9.23
N TYR A 727 -36.17 71.77 -9.98
CA TYR A 727 -36.67 70.41 -9.80
C TYR A 727 -36.48 69.58 -11.07
N TRP A 728 -36.29 68.28 -10.87
CA TRP A 728 -36.28 67.28 -11.93
C TRP A 728 -37.17 66.12 -11.52
N VAL A 729 -38.04 65.70 -12.43
CA VAL A 729 -38.86 64.51 -12.25
C VAL A 729 -38.29 63.40 -13.14
N VAL A 730 -37.99 62.25 -12.53
CA VAL A 730 -37.31 61.12 -13.16
C VAL A 730 -38.19 59.89 -12.99
N SER A 731 -38.63 59.27 -14.08
CA SER A 731 -39.39 58.01 -14.01
C SER A 731 -38.51 56.87 -13.49
N ILE A 732 -39.10 55.93 -12.75
CA ILE A 732 -38.43 54.71 -12.27
C ILE A 732 -39.24 53.46 -12.58
N ASN A 733 -38.53 52.37 -12.86
CA ASN A 733 -39.14 51.04 -12.97
C ASN A 733 -39.20 50.33 -11.60
N GLY A 734 -39.73 49.10 -11.58
CA GLY A 734 -39.82 48.27 -10.37
C GLY A 734 -38.48 47.92 -9.73
N SER A 735 -37.39 47.95 -10.49
CA SER A 735 -36.01 47.71 -10.02
C SER A 735 -35.28 48.99 -9.64
N GLY A 736 -35.97 50.14 -9.67
CA GLY A 736 -35.42 51.45 -9.32
C GLY A 736 -34.48 52.04 -10.38
N VAL A 737 -34.44 51.49 -11.60
CA VAL A 737 -33.69 52.04 -12.73
C VAL A 737 -34.38 53.32 -13.21
N GLU A 738 -33.60 54.39 -13.27
CA GLU A 738 -34.06 55.74 -13.62
C GLU A 738 -34.11 55.96 -15.14
N GLY A 739 -35.20 56.59 -15.60
CA GLY A 739 -35.35 57.14 -16.94
C GLY A 739 -34.64 58.48 -17.11
N THR A 740 -34.87 59.12 -18.25
CA THR A 740 -34.33 60.46 -18.52
C THR A 740 -35.03 61.50 -17.65
N GLU A 741 -34.26 62.41 -17.06
CA GLU A 741 -34.76 63.48 -16.23
C GLU A 741 -35.49 64.57 -17.04
N VAL A 742 -36.55 65.13 -16.45
CA VAL A 742 -37.27 66.27 -17.03
C VAL A 742 -37.25 67.43 -16.06
N ALA A 743 -36.58 68.51 -16.46
CA ALA A 743 -36.39 69.70 -15.64
C ALA A 743 -37.63 70.61 -15.66
N THR A 744 -37.97 71.21 -14.50
CA THR A 744 -39.05 72.20 -14.37
C THR A 744 -38.62 73.64 -14.70
N GLY A 745 -37.32 73.89 -14.84
CA GLY A 745 -36.75 75.25 -14.81
C GLY A 745 -36.71 75.86 -13.41
N SER A 746 -36.28 77.13 -13.32
CA SER A 746 -36.14 77.86 -12.05
C SER A 746 -37.48 78.26 -11.45
N GLN A 747 -37.66 78.02 -10.15
CA GLN A 747 -38.86 78.35 -9.38
C GLN A 747 -38.50 79.24 -8.20
N THR A 748 -38.91 80.50 -8.23
CA THR A 748 -38.64 81.46 -7.16
C THR A 748 -39.73 81.38 -6.10
N VAL A 749 -39.37 80.94 -4.90
CA VAL A 749 -40.26 80.90 -3.72
C VAL A 749 -40.13 82.22 -2.96
N THR A 750 -41.27 82.84 -2.63
CA THR A 750 -41.35 84.12 -1.91
C THR A 750 -41.71 83.97 -0.44
#